data_AF-A0A1M7TF30-F1
#
_entry.id   AF-A0A1M7TF30-F1
#
_cell.length_a   1.000
_cell.length_b   1.000
_cell.length_c   1.000
_cell.angle_alpha   90.00
_cell.angle_beta   90.00
_cell.angle_gamma   90.00
#
_symmetry.space_group_name_H-M   'P 1'
#
loop_
_entity.id
_entity.type
_entity.pdbx_description
1 polymer ?
#
loop_
_entity_poly.entity_id
_entity_poly.type
_entity_poly.pdbx_seq_one_letter_code
_entity_poly.pdbx_strand_id
1 'polypeptide(L)'
;MSYIEKERKFLIKERGAFERILDNGLKYENGVVTLDNKDKKNNIVKRIGIIQWYLRKDDDEEERMRFEMIKSDIGFTKKWIRTVKKKLSDNNDYGLNREEYEEIIDGIDDFMSKKLKNSDVVMKIRYKLLDVPEVVIDEFIYPKVDGFLMEIESVKGVEFNDFKVPPELENAVERLDENNQERYMNKNLAEPFEGLRGIINANETNCLISTISYLRNRILDKTTVVMPVGLSFRGYFNDGNNRPKSTEEQEMLFESLVDFFETGVRPKRPPAEIETLALIKKKGYKIKNVVLISNRPCCKNDNENSVYCETILELLKNFLSKDRGKLDNVLVLSNGSEDFAVLDDSKFPELPSQILYMLYFLFKADRDQEFEKIYIIETPFSNEGTTTKENLETVKIVLKKMDKLMENVGEDDSEIIMDIAPGVKMIGLALMLWGIFRNKDIYYKHERQEELLRIPRVVVNWDTYYVDNIISTLNSILDSGVEPSWTELLQIHDDVAALFNFDNSGQPVAFYDIHSIKKEYSKKRNLPFGYGEQLLKVFRRNPELAEYIESGILEKWNHMWIGDQIPETVEHSQRHSKRLMDFLTGLILKMDEDNFFAPFGYNELYKSYYQNITYKDLIYFLLIVSINVHDLGHTYPIYKIEKLKKTLHLDSLPSLVRDVHNELTVQLLDNEHYNVLAFQKPFIGSGKESDKGLTLTRIFGREKAVAVKKALQLISKYHRGYLAVERDDESESKDFAEILGVDTSSLESLMSDPHSEWYVDDELERKVIKFVVKWLKFIDATDVQADRIVTDAYHFNRLLRTKNECLYLIDKYQSIDIPEETSKYKETKAELLKLKEFLENEQYIEAEKTAKYVEEKIVYPTIKELIDEYSESVRVPEFIQLADKIAFKARQFSHFDKHKSVRMVYAKSFGINTLSSGENGRKASLGLQIVKNSEVETDEETLKKIEKDIREEFEKAKLYIEYKSVWDEFELKIQR
;
A
#
# COMPACT_ATOMS: atom_id res chain seq x y z
N MET A 1 29.82 25.18 -22.76
CA MET A 1 30.60 25.16 -21.51
C MET A 1 30.36 23.82 -20.85
N SER A 2 31.38 22.96 -20.78
CA SER A 2 31.30 21.67 -20.09
C SER A 2 31.26 21.93 -18.59
N TYR A 3 30.14 21.61 -17.95
CA TYR A 3 30.06 21.56 -16.50
C TYR A 3 30.66 20.23 -16.07
N ILE A 4 31.78 20.25 -15.34
CA ILE A 4 32.31 19.08 -14.65
C ILE A 4 31.47 18.93 -13.37
N GLU A 5 30.73 17.83 -13.25
CA GLU A 5 30.06 17.45 -12.00
C GLU A 5 31.12 17.39 -10.88
N LYS A 6 30.94 18.19 -9.82
CA LYS A 6 31.82 18.15 -8.65
C LYS A 6 31.22 17.19 -7.63
N GLU A 7 31.64 15.93 -7.67
CA GLU A 7 31.39 14.94 -6.63
C GLU A 7 32.40 15.15 -5.48
N ARG A 8 31.95 15.06 -4.23
CA ARG A 8 32.84 14.99 -3.05
C ARG A 8 32.46 13.82 -2.17
N LYS A 9 33.46 13.05 -1.73
CA LYS A 9 33.26 11.92 -0.81
C LYS A 9 33.86 12.16 0.56
N PHE A 10 33.16 11.66 1.57
CA PHE A 10 33.57 11.69 2.96
C PHE A 10 33.43 10.29 3.57
N LEU A 11 34.40 9.89 4.38
CA LEU A 11 34.36 8.65 5.15
C LEU A 11 33.92 8.96 6.58
N ILE A 12 32.82 8.36 7.00
CA ILE A 12 32.33 8.41 8.38
C ILE A 12 32.85 7.16 9.08
N LYS A 13 33.80 7.34 9.99
CA LYS A 13 34.53 6.24 10.66
C LYS A 13 33.75 5.61 11.80
N GLU A 14 32.87 6.37 12.44
CA GLU A 14 32.16 5.95 13.64
C GLU A 14 30.66 5.83 13.40
N ARG A 15 30.07 4.73 13.88
CA ARG A 15 28.63 4.50 13.77
C ARG A 15 27.78 5.53 14.50
N GLY A 16 28.23 5.99 15.68
CA GLY A 16 27.54 7.04 16.42
C GLY A 16 27.54 8.40 15.71
N ALA A 17 28.48 8.66 14.79
CA ALA A 17 28.47 9.83 13.93
C ALA A 17 27.49 9.64 12.76
N PHE A 18 27.48 8.46 12.15
CA PHE A 18 26.52 8.08 11.12
C PHE A 18 25.07 8.23 11.60
N GLU A 19 24.71 7.62 12.74
CA GLU A 19 23.36 7.68 13.28
C GLU A 19 22.95 9.12 13.63
N ARG A 20 23.87 9.93 14.19
CA ARG A 20 23.61 11.36 14.43
C ARG A 20 23.33 12.15 13.16
N ILE A 21 24.02 11.87 12.05
CA ILE A 21 23.76 12.54 10.78
C ILE A 21 22.38 12.14 10.24
N LEU A 22 22.00 10.86 10.33
CA LEU A 22 20.67 10.41 9.92
C LEU A 22 19.55 11.04 10.77
N ASP A 23 19.75 11.12 12.09
CA ASP A 23 18.73 11.59 13.04
C ASP A 23 18.49 13.10 12.98
N ASN A 24 19.53 13.90 12.78
CA ASN A 24 19.40 15.36 12.66
C ASN A 24 19.08 15.80 11.23
N GLY A 25 19.37 14.98 10.22
CA GLY A 25 19.20 15.37 8.82
C GLY A 25 20.13 16.51 8.40
N LEU A 26 19.93 16.97 7.16
CA LEU A 26 20.77 17.96 6.53
C LEU A 26 19.94 19.10 5.96
N LYS A 27 20.51 20.29 5.93
CA LYS A 27 19.98 21.45 5.22
C LYS A 27 21.05 22.07 4.33
N TYR A 28 20.61 22.64 3.21
CA TYR A 28 21.47 23.34 2.26
C TYR A 28 21.09 24.81 2.19
N GLU A 29 22.03 25.69 2.57
CA GLU A 29 21.85 27.15 2.55
C GLU A 29 23.14 27.80 2.05
N ASN A 30 23.03 28.76 1.10
CA ASN A 30 24.16 29.56 0.59
C ASN A 30 25.37 28.75 0.11
N GLY A 31 25.14 27.61 -0.55
CA GLY A 31 26.23 26.77 -1.07
C GLY A 31 26.86 25.83 -0.05
N VAL A 32 26.33 25.76 1.17
CA VAL A 32 26.88 24.94 2.27
C VAL A 32 25.83 23.95 2.78
N VAL A 33 26.23 22.69 2.93
CA VAL A 33 25.41 21.66 3.60
C VAL A 33 25.79 21.61 5.08
N THR A 34 24.80 21.61 5.97
CA THR A 34 24.96 21.58 7.44
C THR A 34 23.94 20.64 8.10
N LEU A 35 24.20 20.18 9.33
CA LEU A 35 23.21 19.45 10.13
C LEU A 35 22.04 20.38 10.52
N ASP A 36 20.81 19.86 10.44
CA ASP A 36 19.63 20.58 10.89
C ASP A 36 19.22 20.17 12.32
N ASN A 37 19.64 20.95 13.32
CA ASN A 37 19.36 20.63 14.72
C ASN A 37 17.92 20.98 15.17
N LYS A 38 17.05 21.47 14.27
CA LYS A 38 15.75 22.04 14.68
C LYS A 38 14.59 21.06 14.79
N ASP A 39 14.66 19.88 14.17
CA ASP A 39 13.57 18.88 14.23
C ASP A 39 14.11 17.45 14.34
N LYS A 40 13.97 16.82 15.51
CA LYS A 40 14.33 15.40 15.76
C LYS A 40 13.33 14.40 15.13
N LYS A 41 12.92 14.62 13.88
CA LYS A 41 12.07 13.68 13.14
C LYS A 41 12.81 13.22 11.90
N ASN A 42 13.17 11.93 11.88
CA ASN A 42 13.78 11.16 10.79
C ASN A 42 13.75 11.86 9.41
N ASN A 43 14.83 12.54 9.06
CA ASN A 43 14.99 13.37 7.85
C ASN A 43 15.49 12.56 6.63
N ILE A 44 15.47 11.23 6.71
CA ILE A 44 15.82 10.36 5.58
C ILE A 44 14.73 10.49 4.52
N VAL A 45 15.10 11.03 3.36
CA VAL A 45 14.20 11.18 2.20
C VAL A 45 13.86 9.81 1.62
N LYS A 46 14.88 8.96 1.41
CA LYS A 46 14.71 7.58 0.91
C LYS A 46 15.74 6.62 1.47
N ARG A 47 15.32 5.36 1.63
CA ARG A 47 16.21 4.23 1.90
C ARG A 47 16.13 3.23 0.76
N ILE A 48 17.28 2.97 0.14
CA ILE A 48 17.40 2.16 -1.08
C ILE A 48 18.36 1.02 -0.78
N GLY A 49 17.91 -0.22 -0.88
CA GLY A 49 18.82 -1.35 -0.91
C GLY A 49 19.31 -1.57 -2.33
N ILE A 50 20.63 -1.71 -2.49
CA ILE A 50 21.28 -1.88 -3.78
C ILE A 50 22.09 -3.17 -3.76
N ILE A 51 21.91 -4.00 -4.79
CA ILE A 51 22.85 -5.07 -5.16
C ILE A 51 23.34 -4.77 -6.57
N GLN A 52 24.64 -4.64 -6.75
CA GLN A 52 25.22 -4.30 -8.04
C GLN A 52 26.27 -5.33 -8.44
N TRP A 53 26.04 -6.01 -9.56
CA TRP A 53 26.95 -6.97 -10.16
C TRP A 53 27.70 -6.36 -11.33
N TYR A 54 28.98 -6.65 -11.43
CA TYR A 54 29.85 -6.26 -12.54
C TYR A 54 30.00 -7.44 -13.50
N LEU A 55 29.32 -7.34 -14.63
CA LEU A 55 29.35 -8.34 -15.71
C LEU A 55 30.62 -8.22 -16.56
N ARG A 56 31.17 -7.01 -16.66
CA ARG A 56 32.46 -6.68 -17.27
C ARG A 56 33.08 -5.50 -16.51
N LYS A 57 34.39 -5.56 -16.24
CA LYS A 57 35.12 -4.63 -15.36
C LYS A 57 36.39 -4.09 -16.03
N ASP A 58 36.43 -4.01 -17.35
CA ASP A 58 37.62 -3.57 -18.08
C ASP A 58 37.80 -2.05 -17.98
N ASP A 59 39.01 -1.54 -18.26
CA ASP A 59 39.29 -0.10 -18.19
C ASP A 59 38.57 0.70 -19.28
N ASP A 60 38.28 0.05 -20.41
CA ASP A 60 37.63 0.64 -21.58
C ASP A 60 36.12 0.34 -21.66
N GLU A 61 35.64 -0.70 -20.98
CA GLU A 61 34.23 -1.09 -20.98
C GLU A 61 33.76 -1.64 -19.62
N GLU A 62 32.71 -1.05 -19.07
CA GLU A 62 32.03 -1.51 -17.85
C GLU A 62 30.62 -1.94 -18.22
N GLU A 63 30.24 -3.18 -17.90
CA GLU A 63 28.86 -3.64 -17.95
C GLU A 63 28.45 -4.03 -16.54
N ARG A 64 27.37 -3.43 -16.02
CA ARG A 64 26.84 -3.73 -14.69
C ARG A 64 25.34 -3.97 -14.72
N MET A 65 24.90 -4.82 -13.80
CA MET A 65 23.49 -5.04 -13.48
C MET A 65 23.27 -4.62 -12.05
N ARG A 66 22.26 -3.81 -11.79
CA ARG A 66 21.91 -3.33 -10.46
C ARG A 66 20.48 -3.69 -10.14
N PHE A 67 20.26 -4.28 -8.98
CA PHE A 67 18.95 -4.43 -8.38
C PHE A 67 18.77 -3.37 -7.30
N GLU A 68 17.72 -2.57 -7.41
CA GLU A 68 17.34 -1.57 -6.41
C GLU A 68 16.00 -1.96 -5.77
N MET A 69 15.93 -1.86 -4.45
CA MET A 69 14.70 -2.03 -3.69
C MET A 69 14.47 -0.80 -2.82
N ILE A 70 13.30 -0.18 -2.95
CA ILE A 70 12.93 1.04 -2.26
C ILE A 70 11.69 0.76 -1.41
N LYS A 71 11.74 1.06 -0.11
CA LYS A 71 10.58 1.00 0.79
C LYS A 71 9.79 2.31 0.67
N SER A 72 8.52 2.24 0.33
CA SER A 72 7.55 3.33 0.41
C SER A 72 6.45 2.99 1.41
N ASP A 73 5.58 3.94 1.73
CA ASP A 73 4.46 3.72 2.66
C ASP A 73 3.46 2.67 2.12
N ILE A 74 3.35 2.55 0.79
CA ILE A 74 2.45 1.61 0.11
C ILE A 74 3.13 0.28 -0.28
N GLY A 75 4.43 0.08 -0.04
CA GLY A 75 5.09 -1.21 -0.27
C GLY A 75 6.56 -1.13 -0.67
N PHE A 76 7.00 -2.07 -1.51
CA PHE A 76 8.37 -2.12 -2.03
C PHE A 76 8.37 -1.98 -3.55
N THR A 77 9.04 -0.95 -4.04
CA THR A 77 9.42 -0.84 -5.45
C THR A 77 10.68 -1.67 -5.68
N LYS A 78 10.71 -2.42 -6.78
CA LYS A 78 11.87 -3.24 -7.19
C LYS A 78 12.23 -2.90 -8.63
N LYS A 79 13.50 -2.61 -8.89
CA LYS A 79 14.01 -2.29 -10.21
C LYS A 79 15.24 -3.11 -10.54
N TRP A 80 15.36 -3.49 -11.80
CA TRP A 80 16.60 -4.00 -12.37
C TRP A 80 17.11 -2.98 -13.37
N ILE A 81 18.36 -2.54 -13.22
CA ILE A 81 18.98 -1.49 -14.01
C ILE A 81 20.23 -2.06 -14.63
N ARG A 82 20.31 -2.06 -15.95
CA ARG A 82 21.50 -2.44 -16.70
C ARG A 82 22.21 -1.16 -17.13
N THR A 83 23.49 -1.04 -16.80
CA THR A 83 24.33 0.06 -17.28
C THR A 83 25.48 -0.49 -18.11
N VAL A 84 25.75 0.10 -19.27
CA VAL A 84 26.92 -0.17 -20.10
C VAL A 84 27.67 1.14 -20.30
N LYS A 85 28.94 1.19 -19.91
CA LYS A 85 29.84 2.33 -20.14
C LYS A 85 30.95 1.91 -21.10
N LYS A 86 31.21 2.72 -22.12
CA LYS A 86 32.28 2.52 -23.10
C LYS A 86 33.12 3.77 -23.23
N LYS A 87 34.44 3.62 -23.22
CA LYS A 87 35.37 4.72 -23.48
C LYS A 87 35.36 5.05 -24.98
N LEU A 88 35.23 6.33 -25.32
CA LEU A 88 35.30 6.78 -26.71
C LEU A 88 36.75 7.02 -27.12
N SER A 89 37.10 6.76 -28.37
CA SER A 89 38.43 7.08 -28.90
C SER A 89 38.69 8.58 -28.88
N ASP A 90 39.95 8.98 -28.64
CA ASP A 90 40.41 10.37 -28.44
C ASP A 90 40.07 11.39 -29.57
N ASN A 91 39.44 10.96 -30.67
CA ASN A 91 39.10 11.76 -31.86
C ASN A 91 37.58 12.02 -32.03
N ASN A 92 36.81 12.14 -30.94
CA ASN A 92 35.40 12.51 -31.06
C ASN A 92 35.20 14.04 -31.06
N ASP A 93 34.54 14.55 -32.12
CA ASP A 93 34.25 15.98 -32.40
C ASP A 93 33.49 16.72 -31.28
N TYR A 94 33.00 16.00 -30.26
CA TYR A 94 32.16 16.51 -29.18
C TYR A 94 32.87 16.64 -27.82
N GLY A 95 34.16 16.26 -27.71
CA GLY A 95 34.90 16.35 -26.44
C GLY A 95 34.36 15.45 -25.31
N LEU A 96 33.61 14.40 -25.66
CA LEU A 96 33.06 13.41 -24.73
C LEU A 96 34.04 12.23 -24.58
N ASN A 97 34.48 11.93 -23.35
CA ASN A 97 35.47 10.89 -23.08
C ASN A 97 34.85 9.48 -22.92
N ARG A 98 33.53 9.36 -22.75
CA ARG A 98 32.82 8.10 -22.46
C ARG A 98 31.36 8.16 -22.94
N GLU A 99 30.81 7.02 -23.40
CA GLU A 99 29.37 6.79 -23.59
C GLU A 99 28.84 5.91 -22.46
N GLU A 100 27.66 6.24 -21.94
CA GLU A 100 26.92 5.48 -20.94
C GLU A 100 25.49 5.25 -21.41
N TYR A 101 25.08 3.99 -21.42
CA TYR A 101 23.73 3.52 -21.66
C TYR A 101 23.17 2.96 -20.36
N GLU A 102 22.01 3.44 -19.93
CA GLU A 102 21.29 2.90 -18.78
C GLU A 102 19.86 2.50 -19.18
N GLU A 103 19.46 1.30 -18.75
CA GLU A 103 18.15 0.71 -19.04
C GLU A 103 17.54 0.07 -17.79
N ILE A 104 16.27 0.37 -17.50
CA ILE A 104 15.47 -0.37 -16.51
C ILE A 104 14.78 -1.56 -17.20
N ILE A 105 15.06 -2.78 -16.72
CA ILE A 105 14.56 -4.04 -17.31
C ILE A 105 13.57 -4.79 -16.41
N ASP A 106 12.76 -5.63 -17.05
CA ASP A 106 11.70 -6.42 -16.42
C ASP A 106 12.21 -7.75 -15.88
N GLY A 107 12.97 -7.67 -14.79
CA GLY A 107 13.56 -8.85 -14.16
C GLY A 107 14.71 -9.44 -14.97
N ILE A 108 15.10 -10.66 -14.62
CA ILE A 108 16.20 -11.38 -15.24
C ILE A 108 15.74 -12.79 -15.60
N ASP A 109 16.24 -13.30 -16.72
CA ASP A 109 16.03 -14.69 -17.12
C ASP A 109 17.05 -15.64 -16.46
N ASP A 110 16.91 -16.94 -16.73
CA ASP A 110 17.81 -17.98 -16.20
C ASP A 110 19.25 -17.82 -16.66
N PHE A 111 19.46 -17.29 -17.87
CA PHE A 111 20.80 -17.07 -18.43
C PHE A 111 21.51 -15.95 -17.66
N MET A 112 20.85 -14.81 -17.48
CA MET A 112 21.36 -13.68 -16.72
C MET A 112 21.55 -14.06 -15.25
N SER A 113 20.62 -14.81 -14.65
CA SER A 113 20.75 -15.36 -13.31
C SER A 113 22.05 -16.14 -13.11
N LYS A 114 22.46 -16.98 -14.08
CA LYS A 114 23.75 -17.68 -14.03
C LYS A 114 24.94 -16.74 -14.17
N LYS A 115 24.86 -15.75 -15.05
CA LYS A 115 25.94 -14.75 -15.25
C LYS A 115 26.21 -13.96 -13.96
N LEU A 116 25.15 -13.50 -13.28
CA LEU A 116 25.24 -12.76 -12.02
C LEU A 116 25.96 -13.53 -10.90
N LYS A 117 25.77 -14.86 -10.82
CA LYS A 117 26.41 -15.70 -9.79
C LYS A 117 27.93 -15.78 -9.91
N ASN A 118 28.48 -15.48 -11.09
CA ASN A 118 29.92 -15.55 -11.38
C ASN A 118 30.58 -14.16 -11.46
N SER A 119 29.84 -13.10 -11.15
CA SER A 119 30.31 -11.72 -11.22
C SER A 119 30.78 -11.20 -9.87
N ASP A 120 31.63 -10.16 -9.90
CA ASP A 120 31.91 -9.36 -8.71
C ASP A 120 30.66 -8.57 -8.32
N VAL A 121 30.43 -8.37 -7.02
CA VAL A 121 29.22 -7.78 -6.47
C VAL A 121 29.53 -6.77 -5.36
N VAL A 122 28.68 -5.75 -5.28
CA VAL A 122 28.56 -4.84 -4.14
C VAL A 122 27.12 -4.90 -3.63
N MET A 123 26.93 -5.00 -2.32
CA MET A 123 25.63 -4.91 -1.67
C MET A 123 25.67 -3.84 -0.60
N LYS A 124 24.73 -2.88 -0.64
CA LYS A 124 24.70 -1.75 0.29
C LYS A 124 23.30 -1.22 0.55
N ILE A 125 23.14 -0.48 1.64
CA ILE A 125 21.97 0.35 1.91
C ILE A 125 22.37 1.81 1.69
N ARG A 126 21.68 2.49 0.78
CA ARG A 126 21.86 3.91 0.48
C ARG A 126 20.76 4.72 1.19
N TYR A 127 21.19 5.70 1.97
CA TYR A 127 20.35 6.66 2.67
C TYR A 127 20.42 7.99 1.94
N LYS A 128 19.34 8.40 1.27
CA LYS A 128 19.23 9.70 0.63
C LYS A 128 18.75 10.73 1.65
N LEU A 129 19.56 11.76 1.89
CA LEU A 129 19.31 12.78 2.92
C LEU A 129 18.86 14.12 2.33
N LEU A 130 19.35 14.47 1.13
CA LEU A 130 18.95 15.66 0.39
C LEU A 130 18.88 15.34 -1.10
N ASP A 131 17.93 15.96 -1.80
CA ASP A 131 17.85 15.92 -3.26
C ASP A 131 18.68 17.01 -3.93
N VAL A 132 18.88 18.16 -3.26
CA VAL A 132 19.55 19.34 -3.84
C VAL A 132 20.43 20.07 -2.79
N PRO A 133 21.78 20.03 -2.92
CA PRO A 133 22.54 19.07 -3.71
C PRO A 133 22.20 17.63 -3.27
N GLU A 134 22.44 16.66 -4.13
CA GLU A 134 22.17 15.27 -3.77
C GLU A 134 23.17 14.86 -2.69
N VAL A 135 22.67 14.45 -1.53
CA VAL A 135 23.50 13.93 -0.44
C VAL A 135 23.04 12.52 -0.10
N VAL A 136 23.94 11.56 -0.25
CA VAL A 136 23.70 10.15 0.05
C VAL A 136 24.74 9.63 1.01
N ILE A 137 24.34 8.68 1.86
CA ILE A 137 25.27 7.90 2.69
C ILE A 137 25.06 6.42 2.38
N ASP A 138 26.15 5.70 2.12
CA ASP A 138 26.17 4.28 1.85
C ASP A 138 26.70 3.49 3.06
N GLU A 139 25.88 2.55 3.52
CA GLU A 139 26.26 1.47 4.43
C GLU A 139 26.55 0.21 3.59
N PHE A 140 27.82 -0.12 3.43
CA PHE A 140 28.24 -1.31 2.69
C PHE A 140 28.01 -2.57 3.54
N ILE A 141 27.18 -3.48 3.01
CA ILE A 141 26.99 -4.81 3.58
C ILE A 141 28.07 -5.76 3.04
N TYR A 142 28.41 -5.61 1.75
CA TYR A 142 29.46 -6.36 1.09
C TYR A 142 30.08 -5.56 -0.08
N PRO A 143 31.41 -5.51 -0.21
CA PRO A 143 32.41 -5.97 0.77
C PRO A 143 32.30 -5.19 2.10
N LYS A 144 32.94 -5.68 3.16
CA LYS A 144 33.04 -4.88 4.40
C LYS A 144 34.00 -3.71 4.17
N VAL A 145 33.54 -2.51 4.47
CA VAL A 145 34.31 -1.27 4.40
C VAL A 145 34.46 -0.68 5.80
N ASP A 146 35.62 -0.11 6.12
CA ASP A 146 35.92 0.51 7.42
C ASP A 146 35.21 1.87 7.56
N GLY A 147 33.88 1.86 7.67
CA GLY A 147 33.04 3.03 7.88
C GLY A 147 31.87 3.15 6.89
N PHE A 148 31.30 4.35 6.81
CA PHE A 148 30.19 4.70 5.91
C PHE A 148 30.66 5.76 4.92
N LEU A 149 30.20 5.66 3.67
CA LEU A 149 30.62 6.59 2.62
C LEU A 149 29.53 7.61 2.36
N MET A 150 29.80 8.89 2.61
CA MET A 150 28.91 9.98 2.24
C MET A 150 29.37 10.60 0.92
N GLU A 151 28.46 10.73 -0.04
CA GLU A 151 28.69 11.36 -1.34
C GLU A 151 27.80 12.60 -1.44
N ILE A 152 28.38 13.72 -1.89
CA ILE A 152 27.66 14.96 -2.17
C ILE A 152 27.88 15.30 -3.63
N GLU A 153 26.78 15.34 -4.38
CA GLU A 153 26.78 15.60 -5.81
C GLU A 153 26.04 16.90 -6.12
N SER A 154 26.72 17.77 -6.86
CA SER A 154 26.15 19.02 -7.35
C SER A 154 25.11 18.76 -8.44
N VAL A 155 23.86 19.17 -8.23
CA VAL A 155 22.83 19.17 -9.27
C VAL A 155 23.04 20.36 -10.22
N LYS A 156 22.70 20.21 -11.51
CA LYS A 156 22.84 21.26 -12.53
C LYS A 156 22.23 22.59 -12.07
N GLY A 157 23.05 23.64 -12.00
CA GLY A 157 22.63 24.99 -11.57
C GLY A 157 22.76 25.28 -10.07
N VAL A 158 23.24 24.32 -9.27
CA VAL A 158 23.43 24.45 -7.82
C VAL A 158 24.90 24.28 -7.48
N GLU A 159 25.56 25.37 -7.08
CA GLU A 159 26.96 25.32 -6.66
C GLU A 159 27.09 24.81 -5.22
N PHE A 160 27.84 23.73 -5.04
CA PHE A 160 28.23 23.22 -3.74
C PHE A 160 29.66 23.65 -3.39
N ASN A 161 29.78 24.50 -2.37
CA ASN A 161 31.05 25.05 -1.92
C ASN A 161 31.69 24.20 -0.83
N ASP A 162 30.91 23.75 0.18
CA ASP A 162 31.46 22.93 1.26
C ASP A 162 30.41 22.18 2.10
N PHE A 163 30.86 21.11 2.78
CA PHE A 163 30.11 20.46 3.86
C PHE A 163 30.74 20.84 5.18
N LYS A 164 30.00 21.56 6.02
CA LYS A 164 30.53 21.97 7.32
C LYS A 164 30.28 20.87 8.34
N VAL A 165 31.30 20.05 8.55
CA VAL A 165 31.30 19.05 9.63
C VAL A 165 31.19 19.79 10.96
N PRO A 166 30.20 19.47 11.82
CA PRO A 166 30.13 20.05 13.15
C PRO A 166 31.39 19.70 13.96
N PRO A 167 31.85 20.58 14.88
CA PRO A 167 33.05 20.33 15.69
C PRO A 167 33.04 18.99 16.44
N GLU A 168 31.85 18.55 16.84
CA GLU A 168 31.64 17.27 17.54
C GLU A 168 31.80 16.02 16.66
N LEU A 169 31.82 16.18 15.33
CA LEU A 169 31.98 15.11 14.34
C LEU A 169 33.30 15.21 13.54
N GLU A 170 34.12 16.26 13.76
CA GLU A 170 35.35 16.53 12.98
C GLU A 170 36.34 15.36 12.99
N ASN A 171 36.42 14.61 14.10
CA ASN A 171 37.31 13.45 14.20
C ASN A 171 36.70 12.17 13.60
N ALA A 172 35.38 12.13 13.44
CA ALA A 172 34.65 10.97 12.97
C ALA A 172 34.33 11.02 11.45
N VAL A 173 34.42 12.20 10.82
CA VAL A 173 34.15 12.41 9.39
C VAL A 173 35.39 12.94 8.70
N GLU A 174 35.95 12.15 7.79
CA GLU A 174 37.14 12.50 7.01
C GLU A 174 36.77 12.80 5.57
N ARG A 175 37.26 13.91 5.01
CA ARG A 175 37.15 14.19 3.58
C ARG A 175 38.20 13.39 2.82
N LEU A 176 37.77 12.66 1.78
CA LEU A 176 38.66 11.86 0.95
C LEU A 176 39.32 12.70 -0.14
N ASP A 177 40.64 12.53 -0.33
CA ASP A 177 41.38 13.08 -1.47
C ASP A 177 41.12 12.27 -2.76
N GLU A 178 41.63 12.73 -3.91
CA GLU A 178 41.36 12.11 -5.23
C GLU A 178 41.79 10.64 -5.29
N ASN A 179 42.96 10.29 -4.74
CA ASN A 179 43.47 8.92 -4.73
C ASN A 179 42.61 8.00 -3.85
N ASN A 180 42.17 8.47 -2.69
CA ASN A 180 41.29 7.69 -1.82
C ASN A 180 39.88 7.61 -2.39
N GLN A 181 39.38 8.62 -3.09
CA GLN A 181 38.08 8.55 -3.77
C GLN A 181 38.04 7.42 -4.81
N GLU A 182 39.09 7.24 -5.60
CA GLU A 182 39.19 6.14 -6.57
C GLU A 182 39.12 4.77 -5.89
N ARG A 183 39.79 4.60 -4.75
CA ARG A 183 39.73 3.36 -3.95
C ARG A 183 38.29 3.01 -3.52
N TYR A 184 37.48 4.01 -3.17
CA TYR A 184 36.10 3.82 -2.72
C TYR A 184 35.06 3.81 -3.85
N MET A 185 35.49 3.77 -5.12
CA MET A 185 34.55 3.53 -6.22
C MET A 185 33.96 2.13 -6.13
N ASN A 186 32.64 1.99 -6.33
CA ASN A 186 31.94 0.69 -6.28
C ASN A 186 32.62 -0.39 -7.15
N LYS A 187 33.20 0.00 -8.30
CA LYS A 187 33.92 -0.92 -9.21
C LYS A 187 35.12 -1.52 -8.47
N ASN A 188 35.92 -0.68 -7.83
CA ASN A 188 37.13 -1.10 -7.14
C ASN A 188 36.85 -1.86 -5.84
N LEU A 189 35.72 -1.58 -5.20
CA LEU A 189 35.24 -2.32 -4.02
C LEU A 189 34.63 -3.69 -4.37
N ALA A 190 34.11 -3.89 -5.58
CA ALA A 190 33.38 -5.12 -5.90
C ALA A 190 34.24 -6.39 -5.70
N GLU A 191 33.72 -7.36 -4.95
CA GLU A 191 34.35 -8.64 -4.64
C GLU A 191 33.53 -9.82 -5.20
N PRO A 192 34.12 -11.02 -5.38
CA PRO A 192 33.42 -12.17 -5.93
C PRO A 192 32.12 -12.51 -5.18
N PHE A 193 31.04 -12.84 -5.90
CA PHE A 193 29.72 -13.16 -5.32
C PHE A 193 29.75 -14.34 -4.32
N GLU A 194 30.75 -15.22 -4.40
CA GLU A 194 30.94 -16.33 -3.46
C GLU A 194 31.14 -15.87 -2.01
N GLY A 195 31.86 -14.76 -1.78
CA GLY A 195 32.03 -14.22 -0.43
C GLY A 195 30.72 -13.69 0.15
N LEU A 196 29.89 -13.02 -0.68
CA LEU A 196 28.55 -12.59 -0.30
C LEU A 196 27.67 -13.79 0.07
N ARG A 197 27.76 -14.89 -0.69
CA ARG A 197 27.03 -16.13 -0.42
C ARG A 197 27.37 -16.71 0.96
N GLY A 198 28.62 -16.63 1.38
CA GLY A 198 29.07 -17.01 2.72
C GLY A 198 28.41 -16.19 3.82
N ILE A 199 28.29 -14.87 3.63
CA ILE A 199 27.65 -13.96 4.60
C ILE A 199 26.16 -14.27 4.77
N ILE A 200 25.45 -14.51 3.67
CA ILE A 200 24.00 -14.78 3.70
C ILE A 200 23.67 -16.27 3.96
N ASN A 201 24.68 -17.14 4.03
CA ASN A 201 24.57 -18.58 4.20
C ASN A 201 23.56 -19.25 3.23
N ALA A 202 23.60 -18.86 1.95
CA ALA A 202 22.64 -19.33 0.96
C ALA A 202 23.13 -20.56 0.18
N ASN A 203 22.21 -21.48 -0.11
CA ASN A 203 22.46 -22.63 -0.99
C ASN A 203 22.57 -22.19 -2.47
N GLU A 204 23.31 -22.93 -3.31
CA GLU A 204 23.57 -22.59 -4.73
C GLU A 204 22.33 -22.36 -5.57
N THR A 205 21.30 -23.15 -5.31
CA THR A 205 20.04 -23.14 -6.05
C THR A 205 19.25 -21.86 -5.81
N ASN A 206 19.26 -21.30 -4.59
CA ASN A 206 18.40 -20.16 -4.20
C ASN A 206 19.19 -18.90 -3.79
N CYS A 207 20.46 -18.79 -4.18
CA CYS A 207 21.34 -17.72 -3.69
C CYS A 207 20.81 -16.31 -3.99
N LEU A 208 20.39 -16.00 -5.23
CA LEU A 208 19.88 -14.66 -5.58
C LEU A 208 18.61 -14.27 -4.81
N ILE A 209 17.65 -15.20 -4.67
CA ILE A 209 16.41 -14.97 -3.90
C ILE A 209 16.75 -14.71 -2.43
N SER A 210 17.71 -15.46 -1.89
CA SER A 210 18.19 -15.30 -0.51
C SER A 210 18.89 -13.96 -0.32
N THR A 211 19.72 -13.53 -1.28
CA THR A 211 20.38 -12.20 -1.28
C THR A 211 19.34 -11.07 -1.29
N ILE A 212 18.36 -11.14 -2.20
CA ILE A 212 17.28 -10.14 -2.28
C ILE A 212 16.45 -10.12 -0.99
N SER A 213 16.17 -11.28 -0.40
CA SER A 213 15.44 -11.38 0.87
C SER A 213 16.25 -10.80 2.02
N TYR A 214 17.56 -11.06 2.09
CA TYR A 214 18.45 -10.47 3.07
C TYR A 214 18.47 -8.93 2.96
N LEU A 215 18.59 -8.41 1.73
CA LEU A 215 18.54 -6.97 1.48
C LEU A 215 17.20 -6.37 1.91
N ARG A 216 16.07 -7.00 1.56
CA ARG A 216 14.73 -6.58 2.01
C ARG A 216 14.69 -6.45 3.53
N ASN A 217 15.22 -7.43 4.25
CA ASN A 217 15.21 -7.46 5.72
C ASN A 217 16.08 -6.34 6.31
N ARG A 218 17.20 -6.00 5.67
CA ARG A 218 18.05 -4.87 6.08
C ARG A 218 17.37 -3.51 5.88
N ILE A 219 16.60 -3.35 4.79
CA ILE A 219 15.85 -2.11 4.51
C ILE A 219 14.74 -1.88 5.55
N LEU A 220 14.17 -2.93 6.14
CA LEU A 220 13.03 -2.83 7.07
C LEU A 220 13.34 -2.05 8.36
N ASP A 221 14.62 -1.76 8.68
CA ASP A 221 15.20 -0.95 9.78
C ASP A 221 14.79 -1.27 11.21
N LYS A 222 13.49 -1.39 11.45
CA LYS A 222 12.90 -1.63 12.76
C LYS A 222 12.27 -3.01 12.75
N THR A 223 12.92 -3.95 13.43
CA THR A 223 12.35 -5.28 13.67
C THR A 223 12.03 -5.43 15.15
N THR A 224 10.80 -5.84 15.43
CA THR A 224 10.33 -6.17 16.77
C THR A 224 10.24 -7.69 16.89
N VAL A 225 11.08 -8.29 17.73
CA VAL A 225 11.06 -9.74 17.96
C VAL A 225 10.25 -10.04 19.21
N VAL A 226 9.18 -10.81 19.06
CA VAL A 226 8.29 -11.23 20.15
C VAL A 226 8.53 -12.70 20.45
N MET A 227 8.92 -13.01 21.68
CA MET A 227 9.23 -14.39 22.07
C MET A 227 8.68 -14.77 23.44
N PRO A 228 8.15 -16.00 23.58
CA PRO A 228 7.93 -16.61 24.89
C PRO A 228 9.28 -17.00 25.49
N VAL A 229 9.54 -16.57 26.72
CA VAL A 229 10.77 -16.91 27.44
C VAL A 229 10.52 -18.16 28.28
N GLY A 230 11.23 -19.24 27.92
CA GLY A 230 11.07 -20.58 28.48
C GLY A 230 12.17 -20.96 29.47
N LEU A 231 12.48 -22.26 29.52
CA LEU A 231 13.49 -22.84 30.42
C LEU A 231 14.86 -23.00 29.78
N SER A 232 15.10 -22.48 28.58
CA SER A 232 16.32 -22.82 27.84
C SER A 232 17.60 -22.34 28.56
N PHE A 233 17.58 -21.18 29.20
CA PHE A 233 18.68 -20.68 30.03
C PHE A 233 18.92 -21.57 31.24
N ARG A 234 17.84 -22.03 31.89
CA ARG A 234 17.95 -23.02 32.97
C ARG A 234 18.58 -24.31 32.47
N GLY A 235 18.15 -24.81 31.30
CA GLY A 235 18.74 -25.99 30.67
C GLY A 235 20.20 -25.79 30.33
N TYR A 236 20.57 -24.60 29.85
CA TYR A 236 21.95 -24.22 29.53
C TYR A 236 22.84 -24.22 30.77
N PHE A 237 22.48 -23.49 31.83
CA PHE A 237 23.29 -23.42 33.06
C PHE A 237 23.24 -24.68 33.93
N ASN A 238 22.26 -25.58 33.71
CA ASN A 238 22.22 -26.88 34.38
C ASN A 238 22.92 -28.00 33.61
N ASP A 239 23.35 -27.77 32.36
CA ASP A 239 24.22 -28.73 31.65
C ASP A 239 25.57 -28.78 32.38
N GLY A 240 26.05 -29.98 32.72
CA GLY A 240 27.28 -30.16 33.51
C GLY A 240 28.53 -29.52 32.90
N ASN A 241 28.50 -29.17 31.60
CA ASN A 241 29.59 -28.45 30.93
C ASN A 241 29.51 -26.92 31.07
N ASN A 242 28.33 -26.38 31.38
CA ASN A 242 28.01 -24.94 31.38
C ASN A 242 27.49 -24.48 32.75
N ARG A 243 27.73 -25.26 33.81
CA ARG A 243 27.30 -24.94 35.17
C ARG A 243 28.32 -24.04 35.85
N PRO A 244 28.02 -22.73 36.06
CA PRO A 244 28.97 -21.83 36.70
C PRO A 244 29.11 -22.17 38.18
N LYS A 245 30.34 -22.10 38.68
CA LYS A 245 30.71 -22.27 40.10
C LYS A 245 30.97 -20.93 40.80
N SER A 246 31.14 -19.85 40.04
CA SER A 246 31.32 -18.48 40.53
C SER A 246 30.60 -17.47 39.64
N THR A 247 30.43 -16.25 40.15
CA THR A 247 29.92 -15.10 39.37
C THR A 247 30.78 -14.81 38.14
N GLU A 248 32.10 -14.97 38.25
CA GLU A 248 33.06 -14.77 37.16
C GLU A 248 32.89 -15.81 36.04
N GLU A 249 32.74 -17.10 36.39
CA GLU A 249 32.45 -18.16 35.42
C GLU A 249 31.11 -17.92 34.70
N GLN A 250 30.11 -17.44 35.43
CA GLN A 250 28.81 -17.09 34.84
C GLN A 250 28.94 -15.92 33.86
N GLU A 251 29.73 -14.90 34.19
CA GLU A 251 29.98 -13.78 33.29
C GLU A 251 30.71 -14.23 32.01
N MET A 252 31.71 -15.11 32.11
CA MET A 252 32.40 -15.68 30.94
C MET A 252 31.45 -16.45 30.02
N LEU A 253 30.50 -17.20 30.57
CA LEU A 253 29.48 -17.89 29.78
C LEU A 253 28.58 -16.89 29.03
N PHE A 254 28.20 -15.77 29.66
CA PHE A 254 27.45 -14.72 28.96
C PHE A 254 28.25 -14.08 27.84
N GLU A 255 29.55 -13.81 28.02
CA GLU A 255 30.40 -13.30 26.94
C GLU A 255 30.44 -14.29 25.76
N SER A 256 30.52 -15.60 26.02
CA SER A 256 30.45 -16.61 24.95
C SER A 256 29.12 -16.60 24.17
N LEU A 257 28.01 -16.25 24.85
CA LEU A 257 26.70 -16.12 24.23
C LEU A 257 26.58 -14.82 23.42
N VAL A 258 27.21 -13.74 23.87
CA VAL A 258 27.31 -12.48 23.12
C VAL A 258 28.16 -12.68 21.87
N ASP A 259 29.31 -13.35 22.00
CA ASP A 259 30.16 -13.69 20.85
C ASP A 259 29.41 -14.55 19.84
N PHE A 260 28.60 -15.51 20.29
CA PHE A 260 27.72 -16.27 19.41
C PHE A 260 26.69 -15.41 18.68
N PHE A 261 26.03 -14.50 19.39
CA PHE A 261 25.05 -13.60 18.81
C PHE A 261 25.66 -12.68 17.75
N GLU A 262 26.90 -12.24 17.94
CA GLU A 262 27.62 -11.37 17.01
C GLU A 262 28.28 -12.11 15.85
N THR A 263 28.89 -13.26 16.11
CA THR A 263 29.75 -13.97 15.13
C THR A 263 29.10 -15.22 14.54
N GLY A 264 28.04 -15.73 15.15
CA GLY A 264 27.42 -17.01 14.80
C GLY A 264 28.23 -18.25 15.23
N VAL A 265 29.37 -18.08 15.91
CA VAL A 265 30.20 -19.20 16.38
C VAL A 265 29.50 -19.88 17.56
N ARG A 266 28.97 -21.08 17.31
CA ARG A 266 28.00 -21.74 18.20
C ARG A 266 28.69 -22.31 19.46
N PRO A 267 28.32 -21.87 20.68
CA PRO A 267 28.69 -22.56 21.90
C PRO A 267 27.94 -23.90 21.94
N LYS A 268 28.35 -24.79 22.84
CA LYS A 268 27.67 -26.08 23.00
C LYS A 268 26.26 -25.84 23.58
N ARG A 269 25.24 -25.93 22.70
CA ARG A 269 23.80 -25.81 23.01
C ARG A 269 23.38 -24.42 23.54
N PRO A 270 23.45 -23.34 22.76
CA PRO A 270 22.98 -22.02 23.22
C PRO A 270 21.50 -22.06 23.63
N PRO A 271 21.06 -21.17 24.55
CA PRO A 271 19.65 -20.94 24.82
C PRO A 271 18.86 -20.70 23.52
N ALA A 272 17.64 -21.26 23.44
CA ALA A 272 16.84 -21.25 22.22
C ALA A 272 16.51 -19.82 21.76
N GLU A 273 16.22 -18.94 22.70
CA GLU A 273 15.90 -17.52 22.55
C GLU A 273 17.07 -16.75 21.92
N ILE A 274 18.29 -16.97 22.41
CA ILE A 274 19.51 -16.35 21.86
C ILE A 274 19.77 -16.86 20.44
N GLU A 275 19.63 -18.17 20.23
CA GLU A 275 19.83 -18.74 18.91
C GLU A 275 18.77 -18.25 17.90
N THR A 276 17.52 -18.00 18.31
CA THR A 276 16.53 -17.35 17.42
C THR A 276 16.95 -15.92 17.09
N LEU A 277 17.33 -15.11 18.08
CA LEU A 277 17.81 -13.73 17.85
C LEU A 277 19.00 -13.71 16.89
N ALA A 278 19.97 -14.61 17.07
CA ALA A 278 21.13 -14.75 16.20
C ALA A 278 20.72 -15.15 14.77
N LEU A 279 19.78 -16.09 14.61
CA LEU A 279 19.27 -16.50 13.29
C LEU A 279 18.48 -15.38 12.59
N ILE A 280 17.71 -14.59 13.33
CA ILE A 280 17.00 -13.41 12.80
C ILE A 280 18.01 -12.37 12.31
N LYS A 281 19.03 -12.04 13.13
CA LYS A 281 20.14 -11.14 12.74
C LYS A 281 20.87 -11.67 11.50
N LYS A 282 21.16 -12.97 11.45
CA LYS A 282 21.78 -13.67 10.31
C LYS A 282 20.93 -13.63 9.04
N LYS A 283 19.60 -13.54 9.14
CA LYS A 283 18.70 -13.32 7.99
C LYS A 283 18.64 -11.85 7.51
N GLY A 284 19.43 -10.96 8.12
CA GLY A 284 19.53 -9.55 7.74
C GLY A 284 18.56 -8.63 8.45
N TYR A 285 17.87 -9.07 9.51
CA TYR A 285 17.00 -8.18 10.28
C TYR A 285 17.80 -7.32 11.27
N LYS A 286 17.45 -6.03 11.37
CA LYS A 286 17.96 -5.13 12.42
C LYS A 286 16.97 -5.14 13.58
N ILE A 287 17.33 -5.86 14.65
CA ILE A 287 16.48 -6.05 15.83
C ILE A 287 16.54 -4.77 16.66
N LYS A 288 15.45 -4.00 16.66
CA LYS A 288 15.34 -2.74 17.41
C LYS A 288 14.56 -2.91 18.70
N ASN A 289 13.54 -3.77 18.68
CA ASN A 289 12.74 -4.05 19.86
C ASN A 289 12.74 -5.54 20.16
N VAL A 290 12.78 -5.88 21.45
CA VAL A 290 12.64 -7.26 21.93
C VAL A 290 11.50 -7.31 22.93
N VAL A 291 10.57 -8.25 22.74
CA VAL A 291 9.41 -8.45 23.60
C VAL A 291 9.52 -9.82 24.25
N LEU A 292 9.62 -9.81 25.57
CA LEU A 292 9.77 -10.99 26.40
C LEU A 292 8.44 -11.29 27.06
N ILE A 293 7.84 -12.43 26.73
CA ILE A 293 6.59 -12.88 27.35
C ILE A 293 6.90 -14.05 28.29
N SER A 294 6.57 -13.93 29.57
CA SER A 294 6.72 -15.03 30.52
C SER A 294 5.45 -15.25 31.32
N ASN A 295 5.15 -16.51 31.57
CA ASN A 295 4.13 -16.93 32.53
C ASN A 295 4.75 -17.46 33.82
N ARG A 296 6.08 -17.47 34.02
CA ARG A 296 6.72 -18.13 35.17
C ARG A 296 6.58 -17.32 36.47
N PRO A 297 6.67 -17.96 37.66
CA PRO A 297 6.59 -17.25 38.93
C PRO A 297 7.89 -16.48 39.18
N CYS A 298 7.78 -15.47 40.05
CA CYS A 298 8.89 -14.62 40.49
C CYS A 298 10.04 -15.45 41.10
N CYS A 299 11.28 -14.96 41.00
CA CYS A 299 12.47 -15.56 41.61
C CYS A 299 12.32 -15.92 43.09
N LYS A 300 11.53 -15.13 43.85
CA LYS A 300 11.30 -15.33 45.29
C LYS A 300 10.56 -16.64 45.64
N ASN A 301 9.83 -17.23 44.70
CA ASN A 301 9.00 -18.43 44.94
C ASN A 301 9.67 -19.73 44.47
N ASP A 302 10.88 -19.66 43.88
CA ASP A 302 11.60 -20.82 43.35
C ASP A 302 12.62 -21.34 44.39
N ASN A 303 12.12 -22.06 45.41
CA ASN A 303 12.89 -22.52 46.58
C ASN A 303 14.12 -23.38 46.25
N GLU A 304 14.23 -23.93 45.04
CA GLU A 304 15.36 -24.77 44.61
C GLU A 304 16.55 -23.98 44.02
N ASN A 305 16.43 -22.65 43.77
CA ASN A 305 17.42 -21.89 42.98
C ASN A 305 17.78 -20.48 43.51
N SER A 306 17.72 -20.22 44.83
CA SER A 306 18.01 -18.88 45.39
C SER A 306 19.40 -18.36 44.99
N VAL A 307 20.42 -19.23 44.97
CA VAL A 307 21.81 -18.87 44.67
C VAL A 307 21.98 -18.32 43.25
N TYR A 308 21.39 -18.97 42.24
CA TYR A 308 21.49 -18.52 40.85
C TYR A 308 20.76 -17.20 40.58
N CYS A 309 19.61 -17.02 41.25
CA CYS A 309 18.84 -15.78 41.20
C CYS A 309 19.60 -14.63 41.87
N GLU A 310 20.24 -14.89 43.01
CA GLU A 310 21.09 -13.91 43.70
C GLU A 310 22.29 -13.51 42.83
N THR A 311 22.97 -14.46 42.19
CA THR A 311 24.11 -14.17 41.31
C THR A 311 23.72 -13.32 40.10
N ILE A 312 22.61 -13.62 39.41
CA ILE A 312 22.19 -12.79 38.25
C ILE A 312 21.72 -11.40 38.67
N LEU A 313 21.07 -11.27 39.83
CA LEU A 313 20.70 -9.97 40.39
C LEU A 313 21.93 -9.15 40.74
N GLU A 314 22.98 -9.77 41.28
CA GLU A 314 24.27 -9.12 41.55
C GLU A 314 24.93 -8.64 40.25
N LEU A 315 25.00 -9.49 39.22
CA LEU A 315 25.53 -9.14 37.90
C LEU A 315 24.78 -7.97 37.26
N LEU A 316 23.44 -7.98 37.29
CA LEU A 316 22.61 -6.89 36.78
C LEU A 316 22.85 -5.59 37.54
N LYS A 317 22.87 -5.62 38.88
CA LYS A 317 23.17 -4.43 39.70
C LYS A 317 24.56 -3.87 39.40
N ASN A 318 25.55 -4.73 39.28
CA ASN A 318 26.92 -4.33 38.94
C ASN A 318 26.99 -3.71 37.55
N PHE A 319 26.27 -4.26 36.57
CA PHE A 319 26.18 -3.68 35.22
C PHE A 319 25.50 -2.32 35.24
N LEU A 320 24.31 -2.21 35.84
CA LEU A 320 23.48 -1.00 35.85
C LEU A 320 24.06 0.11 36.72
N SER A 321 24.93 -0.21 37.69
CA SER A 321 25.71 0.79 38.42
C SER A 321 26.65 1.60 37.50
N LYS A 322 27.02 1.03 36.34
CA LYS A 322 27.88 1.66 35.33
C LYS A 322 27.07 2.30 34.20
N ASP A 323 25.89 1.77 33.89
CA ASP A 323 25.06 2.23 32.76
C ASP A 323 23.56 2.16 33.10
N ARG A 324 23.10 3.08 33.95
CA ARG A 324 21.71 3.11 34.42
C ARG A 324 20.71 3.53 33.34
N GLY A 325 21.16 4.26 32.31
CA GLY A 325 20.31 4.76 31.23
C GLY A 325 19.63 3.67 30.41
N LYS A 326 20.15 2.42 30.43
CA LYS A 326 19.51 1.29 29.74
C LYS A 326 18.14 0.91 30.30
N LEU A 327 17.86 1.21 31.57
CA LEU A 327 16.56 0.94 32.21
C LEU A 327 15.43 1.79 31.64
N ASP A 328 15.73 3.02 31.21
CA ASP A 328 14.74 3.96 30.67
C ASP A 328 14.07 3.39 29.39
N ASN A 329 14.75 2.44 28.72
CA ASN A 329 14.29 1.77 27.52
C ASN A 329 13.56 0.44 27.80
N VAL A 330 13.41 0.02 29.06
CA VAL A 330 12.71 -1.21 29.44
C VAL A 330 11.31 -0.91 29.93
N LEU A 331 10.30 -1.42 29.23
CA LEU A 331 8.89 -1.21 29.52
C LEU A 331 8.23 -2.52 29.97
N VAL A 332 7.45 -2.47 31.05
CA VAL A 332 6.76 -3.62 31.64
C VAL A 332 5.26 -3.43 31.61
N LEU A 333 4.54 -4.43 31.12
CA LEU A 333 3.10 -4.53 31.23
C LEU A 333 2.76 -5.65 32.23
N SER A 334 2.67 -5.25 33.50
CA SER A 334 2.43 -6.15 34.63
C SER A 334 1.07 -6.85 34.56
N ASN A 335 0.91 -7.95 35.30
CA ASN A 335 -0.39 -8.61 35.40
C ASN A 335 -1.43 -7.66 36.03
N GLY A 336 -2.60 -7.50 35.40
CA GLY A 336 -3.65 -6.56 35.82
C GLY A 336 -3.46 -5.08 35.44
N SER A 337 -2.37 -4.71 34.78
CA SER A 337 -2.19 -3.35 34.22
C SER A 337 -2.71 -3.26 32.78
N GLU A 338 -3.22 -2.07 32.40
CA GLU A 338 -3.63 -1.76 31.03
C GLU A 338 -2.57 -0.99 30.23
N ASP A 339 -1.59 -0.38 30.91
CA ASP A 339 -0.53 0.42 30.30
C ASP A 339 0.87 -0.04 30.70
N PHE A 340 1.85 0.25 29.82
CA PHE A 340 3.27 -0.01 30.05
C PHE A 340 3.86 1.01 31.03
N ALA A 341 4.72 0.54 31.91
CA ALA A 341 5.51 1.38 32.82
C ALA A 341 7.00 1.09 32.64
N VAL A 342 7.86 2.10 32.86
CA VAL A 342 9.31 1.91 32.89
C VAL A 342 9.69 0.96 34.03
N LEU A 343 10.61 0.03 33.77
CA LEU A 343 11.11 -0.90 34.78
C LEU A 343 11.97 -0.16 35.81
N ASP A 344 11.70 -0.42 37.10
CA ASP A 344 12.51 0.09 38.21
C ASP A 344 13.33 -1.03 38.86
N ASP A 345 14.49 -0.67 39.40
CA ASP A 345 15.44 -1.58 40.07
C ASP A 345 14.76 -2.36 41.21
N SER A 346 13.77 -1.74 41.88
CA SER A 346 13.01 -2.37 42.95
C SER A 346 12.16 -3.57 42.49
N LYS A 347 11.83 -3.66 41.20
CA LYS A 347 11.02 -4.72 40.60
C LYS A 347 11.84 -5.94 40.15
N PHE A 348 13.16 -5.86 40.03
CA PHE A 348 13.97 -7.02 39.61
C PHE A 348 13.74 -8.29 40.45
N PRO A 349 13.60 -8.23 41.79
CA PRO A 349 13.31 -9.41 42.60
C PRO A 349 11.92 -10.02 42.35
N GLU A 350 11.03 -9.28 41.67
CA GLU A 350 9.67 -9.69 41.31
C GLU A 350 9.61 -10.30 39.91
N LEU A 351 10.64 -10.12 39.08
CA LEU A 351 10.70 -10.72 37.75
C LEU A 351 11.08 -12.21 37.81
N PRO A 352 10.68 -13.02 36.81
CA PRO A 352 11.18 -14.38 36.65
C PRO A 352 12.67 -14.43 36.31
N SER A 353 13.39 -15.44 36.80
CA SER A 353 14.85 -15.57 36.61
C SER A 353 15.28 -15.61 35.15
N GLN A 354 14.51 -16.29 34.29
CA GLN A 354 14.77 -16.29 32.84
C GLN A 354 14.60 -14.92 32.17
N ILE A 355 13.73 -14.03 32.67
CA ILE A 355 13.67 -12.64 32.20
C ILE A 355 14.93 -11.89 32.63
N LEU A 356 15.41 -12.09 33.86
CA LEU A 356 16.65 -11.48 34.34
C LEU A 356 17.87 -11.91 33.51
N TYR A 357 17.98 -13.20 33.18
CA TYR A 357 19.03 -13.70 32.29
C TYR A 357 18.96 -13.06 30.90
N MET A 358 17.75 -12.96 30.32
CA MET A 358 17.56 -12.30 29.03
C MET A 358 17.93 -10.81 29.08
N LEU A 359 17.51 -10.08 30.12
CA LEU A 359 17.86 -8.67 30.28
C LEU A 359 19.37 -8.47 30.37
N TYR A 360 20.05 -9.29 31.18
CA TYR A 360 21.51 -9.21 31.31
C TYR A 360 22.21 -9.49 29.99
N PHE A 361 21.79 -10.53 29.27
CA PHE A 361 22.29 -10.83 27.93
C PHE A 361 22.06 -9.66 26.95
N LEU A 362 20.85 -9.13 26.87
CA LEU A 362 20.50 -8.03 25.96
C LEU A 362 21.32 -6.78 26.28
N PHE A 363 21.46 -6.42 27.56
CA PHE A 363 22.28 -5.27 27.95
C PHE A 363 23.76 -5.41 27.59
N LYS A 364 24.31 -6.63 27.71
CA LYS A 364 25.69 -6.95 27.32
C LYS A 364 25.89 -7.01 25.80
N ALA A 365 24.92 -7.55 25.07
CA ALA A 365 24.94 -7.62 23.61
C ALA A 365 24.78 -6.24 22.96
N ASP A 366 24.10 -5.32 23.63
CA ASP A 366 23.82 -3.96 23.20
C ASP A 366 25.03 -3.01 23.37
N ARG A 367 26.16 -3.37 22.76
CA ARG A 367 27.42 -2.60 22.88
C ARG A 367 27.32 -1.20 22.22
N ASP A 368 26.49 -1.06 21.18
CA ASP A 368 26.34 0.16 20.38
C ASP A 368 24.97 0.86 20.57
N GLN A 369 24.20 0.55 21.63
CA GLN A 369 22.82 1.05 21.82
C GLN A 369 21.92 0.75 20.61
N GLU A 370 22.05 -0.45 20.05
CA GLU A 370 21.26 -0.88 18.90
C GLU A 370 19.78 -1.07 19.26
N PHE A 371 19.47 -1.52 20.49
CA PHE A 371 18.09 -1.74 20.93
C PHE A 371 17.42 -0.43 21.37
N GLU A 372 16.30 -0.10 20.72
CA GLU A 372 15.47 1.06 21.05
C GLU A 372 14.65 0.80 22.33
N LYS A 373 13.96 -0.34 22.40
CA LYS A 373 13.11 -0.70 23.55
C LYS A 373 13.10 -2.19 23.83
N ILE A 374 13.04 -2.55 25.12
CA ILE A 374 12.79 -3.93 25.57
C ILE A 374 11.43 -3.94 26.29
N TYR A 375 10.51 -4.79 25.85
CA TYR A 375 9.19 -4.93 26.46
C TYR A 375 9.11 -6.23 27.25
N ILE A 376 8.53 -6.17 28.43
CA ILE A 376 8.26 -7.33 29.28
C ILE A 376 6.75 -7.44 29.45
N ILE A 377 6.20 -8.57 29.03
CA ILE A 377 4.78 -8.90 29.18
C ILE A 377 4.67 -10.02 30.20
N GLU A 378 4.13 -9.67 31.37
CA GLU A 378 3.81 -10.66 32.41
C GLU A 378 2.45 -11.29 32.10
N THR A 379 2.40 -12.62 32.13
CA THR A 379 1.16 -13.38 32.03
C THR A 379 0.95 -14.19 33.30
N PRO A 380 -0.31 -14.50 33.69
CA PRO A 380 -0.56 -15.29 34.89
C PRO A 380 0.17 -16.62 34.86
N PHE A 381 0.77 -17.02 35.99
CA PHE A 381 1.42 -18.31 36.12
C PHE A 381 0.42 -19.40 36.44
N SER A 382 0.52 -20.52 35.72
CA SER A 382 -0.26 -21.72 35.96
C SER A 382 0.70 -22.91 36.16
N ASN A 383 0.73 -23.45 37.39
CA ASN A 383 1.58 -24.58 37.79
C ASN A 383 1.06 -25.91 37.22
N GLU A 384 1.90 -26.95 37.12
CA GLU A 384 1.47 -28.32 36.77
C GLU A 384 0.25 -28.74 37.63
N GLY A 385 -0.91 -28.93 36.96
CA GLY A 385 -2.24 -28.99 37.60
C GLY A 385 -3.27 -27.97 37.08
N THR A 386 -2.93 -27.22 36.03
CA THR A 386 -3.72 -26.09 35.50
C THR A 386 -5.15 -26.45 35.12
N THR A 387 -6.08 -25.58 35.53
CA THR A 387 -7.48 -25.68 35.12
C THR A 387 -7.62 -25.20 33.66
N THR A 388 -8.60 -25.71 32.91
CA THR A 388 -8.89 -25.23 31.54
C THR A 388 -9.02 -23.70 31.48
N LYS A 389 -9.55 -23.08 32.54
CA LYS A 389 -9.72 -21.63 32.69
C LYS A 389 -8.41 -20.85 32.63
N GLU A 390 -7.40 -21.25 33.38
CA GLU A 390 -6.13 -20.52 33.48
C GLU A 390 -5.37 -20.51 32.13
N ASN A 391 -5.47 -21.61 31.39
CA ASN A 391 -4.89 -21.70 30.04
C ASN A 391 -5.62 -20.79 29.05
N LEU A 392 -6.96 -20.69 29.13
CA LEU A 392 -7.76 -19.81 28.28
C LEU A 392 -7.60 -18.33 28.66
N GLU A 393 -7.51 -18.01 29.94
CA GLU A 393 -7.19 -16.67 30.43
C GLU A 393 -5.81 -16.21 29.95
N THR A 394 -4.82 -17.11 29.93
CA THR A 394 -3.49 -16.81 29.38
C THR A 394 -3.57 -16.43 27.90
N VAL A 395 -4.35 -17.16 27.09
CA VAL A 395 -4.56 -16.82 25.67
C VAL A 395 -5.20 -15.44 25.54
N LYS A 396 -6.30 -15.18 26.26
CA LYS A 396 -7.00 -13.87 26.23
C LYS A 396 -6.08 -12.72 26.62
N ILE A 397 -5.29 -12.88 27.67
CA ILE A 397 -4.36 -11.85 28.16
C ILE A 397 -3.26 -11.60 27.14
N VAL A 398 -2.64 -12.65 26.57
CA VAL A 398 -1.62 -12.48 25.53
C VAL A 398 -2.18 -11.70 24.35
N LEU A 399 -3.37 -12.06 23.86
CA LEU A 399 -4.02 -11.35 22.75
C LEU A 399 -4.25 -9.86 23.06
N LYS A 400 -4.86 -9.54 24.22
CA LYS A 400 -5.11 -8.14 24.63
C LYS A 400 -3.81 -7.34 24.77
N LYS A 401 -2.79 -7.94 25.39
CA LYS A 401 -1.48 -7.29 25.62
C LYS A 401 -0.69 -7.11 24.33
N MET A 402 -0.84 -8.02 23.36
CA MET A 402 -0.25 -7.88 22.04
C MET A 402 -0.87 -6.72 21.25
N ASP A 403 -2.19 -6.55 21.30
CA ASP A 403 -2.85 -5.38 20.67
C ASP A 403 -2.33 -4.07 21.29
N LYS A 404 -2.19 -4.00 22.63
CA LYS A 404 -1.63 -2.83 23.32
C LYS A 404 -0.15 -2.57 23.00
N LEU A 405 0.62 -3.64 22.82
CA LEU A 405 2.02 -3.54 22.37
C LEU A 405 2.08 -2.90 20.98
N MET A 406 1.19 -3.25 20.06
CA MET A 406 1.19 -2.68 18.71
C MET A 406 0.91 -1.18 18.69
N GLU A 407 0.01 -0.71 19.56
CA GLU A 407 -0.23 0.73 19.76
C GLU A 407 1.06 1.48 20.16
N ASN A 408 1.94 0.83 20.95
CA ASN A 408 3.19 1.43 21.43
C ASN A 408 4.37 1.32 20.46
N VAL A 409 4.42 0.24 19.69
CA VAL A 409 5.52 -0.06 18.76
C VAL A 409 5.30 0.65 17.40
N GLY A 410 4.05 0.95 17.03
CA GLY A 410 3.70 1.52 15.74
C GLY A 410 3.60 0.44 14.66
N GLU A 411 2.38 0.02 14.35
CA GLU A 411 2.09 -1.15 13.53
C GLU A 411 2.64 -1.08 12.08
N ASP A 412 2.79 0.13 11.53
CA ASP A 412 3.26 0.36 10.16
C ASP A 412 4.79 0.54 10.03
N ASP A 413 5.50 0.72 11.15
CA ASP A 413 6.92 1.07 11.13
C ASP A 413 7.87 -0.10 11.34
N SER A 414 7.39 -1.18 11.95
CA SER A 414 8.24 -2.30 12.35
C SER A 414 7.78 -3.65 11.78
N GLU A 415 8.73 -4.44 11.29
CA GLU A 415 8.48 -5.84 11.00
C GLU A 415 8.39 -6.58 12.33
N ILE A 416 7.25 -7.22 12.60
CA ILE A 416 7.05 -8.03 13.80
C ILE A 416 7.40 -9.47 13.48
N ILE A 417 8.36 -10.01 14.20
CA ILE A 417 8.77 -11.41 14.13
C ILE A 417 8.33 -12.09 15.43
N MET A 418 7.31 -12.93 15.34
CA MET A 418 6.94 -13.80 16.46
C MET A 418 7.77 -15.07 16.40
N ASP A 419 8.62 -15.28 17.40
CA ASP A 419 9.31 -16.54 17.63
C ASP A 419 8.43 -17.45 18.49
N ILE A 420 8.13 -18.63 17.96
CA ILE A 420 7.46 -19.69 18.71
C ILE A 420 8.51 -20.73 19.05
N ALA A 421 9.31 -20.44 20.08
CA ALA A 421 10.27 -21.38 20.62
C ALA A 421 9.58 -22.43 21.51
N PRO A 422 10.10 -23.68 21.59
CA PRO A 422 9.56 -24.72 22.46
C PRO A 422 9.81 -24.37 23.93
N GLY A 423 8.75 -24.04 24.67
CA GLY A 423 8.86 -23.78 26.12
C GLY A 423 7.55 -23.44 26.82
N VAL A 424 6.69 -22.62 26.19
CA VAL A 424 5.36 -22.27 26.73
C VAL A 424 4.29 -22.43 25.64
N LYS A 425 3.79 -23.66 25.48
CA LYS A 425 2.90 -24.05 24.36
C LYS A 425 1.69 -23.13 24.18
N MET A 426 1.04 -22.71 25.27
CA MET A 426 -0.15 -21.85 25.22
C MET A 426 0.16 -20.42 24.75
N ILE A 427 1.28 -19.83 25.18
CA ILE A 427 1.70 -18.51 24.70
C ILE A 427 2.08 -18.59 23.21
N GLY A 428 2.81 -19.64 22.82
CA GLY A 428 3.14 -19.88 21.41
C GLY A 428 1.90 -19.98 20.52
N LEU A 429 0.87 -20.73 20.97
CA LEU A 429 -0.42 -20.82 20.27
C LEU A 429 -1.13 -19.46 20.20
N ALA A 430 -1.17 -18.70 21.30
CA ALA A 430 -1.79 -17.39 21.33
C ALA A 430 -1.11 -16.42 20.36
N LEU A 431 0.23 -16.42 20.30
CA LEU A 431 1.00 -15.64 19.32
C LEU A 431 0.72 -16.07 17.89
N MET A 432 0.63 -17.38 17.61
CA MET A 432 0.23 -17.87 16.28
C MET A 432 -1.15 -17.34 15.86
N LEU A 433 -2.15 -17.49 16.74
CA LEU A 433 -3.51 -17.04 16.48
C LEU A 433 -3.54 -15.52 16.27
N TRP A 434 -2.84 -14.77 17.12
CA TRP A 434 -2.72 -13.33 16.97
C TRP A 434 -2.13 -12.94 15.61
N GLY A 435 -1.02 -13.57 15.22
CA GLY A 435 -0.36 -13.30 13.94
C GLY A 435 -1.22 -13.63 12.74
N ILE A 436 -1.97 -14.74 12.79
CA ILE A 436 -2.93 -15.14 11.76
C ILE A 436 -4.06 -14.10 11.66
N PHE A 437 -4.68 -13.72 12.78
CA PHE A 437 -5.80 -12.75 12.79
C PHE A 437 -5.38 -11.32 12.43
N ARG A 438 -4.11 -10.97 12.61
CA ARG A 438 -3.54 -9.65 12.27
C ARG A 438 -2.71 -9.64 10.98
N ASN A 439 -2.77 -10.70 10.17
CA ASN A 439 -2.03 -10.83 8.90
C ASN A 439 -0.52 -10.53 9.04
N LYS A 440 0.13 -11.03 10.09
CA LYS A 440 1.57 -10.87 10.35
C LYS A 440 2.35 -12.16 10.02
N ASP A 441 3.63 -12.00 9.69
CA ASP A 441 4.53 -13.14 9.54
C ASP A 441 4.84 -13.79 10.89
N ILE A 442 4.91 -15.11 10.90
CA ILE A 442 5.22 -15.90 12.09
C ILE A 442 6.48 -16.72 11.82
N TYR A 443 7.39 -16.79 12.78
CA TYR A 443 8.61 -17.58 12.68
C TYR A 443 8.58 -18.70 13.71
N TYR A 444 8.65 -19.93 13.22
CA TYR A 444 8.74 -21.11 14.05
C TYR A 444 10.15 -21.66 13.99
N LYS A 445 10.69 -21.99 15.17
CA LYS A 445 11.97 -22.65 15.31
C LYS A 445 11.81 -23.98 16.00
N HIS A 446 12.14 -25.05 15.29
CA HIS A 446 12.24 -26.36 15.92
C HIS A 446 13.50 -26.44 16.78
N GLU A 447 13.44 -27.14 17.92
CA GLU A 447 14.59 -27.32 18.82
C GLU A 447 15.81 -27.82 18.01
N ARG A 448 16.95 -27.13 18.17
CA ARG A 448 18.26 -27.46 17.59
C ARG A 448 18.39 -27.35 16.07
N GLN A 449 17.38 -26.88 15.35
CA GLN A 449 17.49 -26.62 13.93
C GLN A 449 18.14 -25.27 13.64
N GLU A 450 18.93 -25.24 12.56
CA GLU A 450 19.65 -24.05 12.10
C GLU A 450 18.81 -23.18 11.15
N GLU A 451 17.56 -23.58 10.90
CA GLU A 451 16.63 -22.91 10.03
C GLU A 451 15.41 -22.39 10.82
N LEU A 452 15.01 -21.16 10.51
CA LEU A 452 13.74 -20.60 10.95
C LEU A 452 12.70 -20.83 9.85
N LEU A 453 11.64 -21.57 10.19
CA LEU A 453 10.48 -21.72 9.32
C LEU A 453 9.67 -20.43 9.36
N ARG A 454 9.54 -19.76 8.21
CA ARG A 454 8.65 -18.60 8.07
C ARG A 454 7.28 -19.11 7.64
N ILE A 455 6.27 -18.85 8.46
CA ILE A 455 4.86 -18.92 8.09
C ILE A 455 4.50 -17.52 7.59
N PRO A 456 4.33 -17.33 6.26
CA PRO A 456 4.02 -16.01 5.72
C PRO A 456 2.65 -15.56 6.21
N ARG A 457 2.44 -14.25 6.25
CA ARG A 457 1.11 -13.67 6.41
C ARG A 457 0.14 -14.33 5.42
N VAL A 458 -0.86 -15.01 5.98
CA VAL A 458 -1.95 -15.60 5.23
C VAL A 458 -3.19 -14.79 5.53
N VAL A 459 -3.96 -14.47 4.50
CA VAL A 459 -5.21 -13.72 4.67
C VAL A 459 -6.26 -14.69 5.24
N VAL A 460 -6.25 -14.82 6.55
CA VAL A 460 -7.28 -15.58 7.29
C VAL A 460 -8.23 -14.56 7.88
N ASN A 461 -9.51 -14.79 7.67
CA ASN A 461 -10.56 -13.93 8.15
C ASN A 461 -11.62 -14.76 8.87
N TRP A 462 -12.37 -14.11 9.75
CA TRP A 462 -13.62 -14.66 10.23
C TRP A 462 -14.52 -14.94 9.02
N ASP A 463 -15.10 -16.12 8.98
CA ASP A 463 -16.19 -16.41 8.07
C ASP A 463 -17.36 -15.51 8.46
N THR A 464 -17.55 -14.42 7.71
CA THR A 464 -18.56 -13.43 8.00
C THR A 464 -19.97 -14.01 7.88
N TYR A 465 -20.16 -15.03 7.03
CA TYR A 465 -21.44 -15.72 6.89
C TYR A 465 -21.73 -16.57 8.13
N TYR A 466 -20.74 -17.34 8.58
CA TYR A 466 -20.85 -18.08 9.84
C TYR A 466 -21.13 -17.14 11.02
N VAL A 467 -20.38 -16.03 11.14
CA VAL A 467 -20.58 -15.07 12.23
C VAL A 467 -21.95 -14.39 12.13
N ASP A 468 -22.45 -14.06 10.93
CA ASP A 468 -23.79 -13.47 10.73
C ASP A 468 -24.90 -14.39 11.26
N ASN A 469 -24.77 -15.71 11.08
CA ASN A 469 -25.72 -16.69 11.60
C ASN A 469 -25.76 -16.75 13.14
N ILE A 470 -24.64 -16.44 13.81
CA ILE A 470 -24.51 -16.57 15.26
C ILE A 470 -24.51 -15.23 16.02
N ILE A 471 -24.38 -14.09 15.32
CA ILE A 471 -24.13 -12.78 15.95
C ILE A 471 -25.31 -12.30 16.82
N SER A 472 -26.55 -12.65 16.46
CA SER A 472 -27.74 -12.30 17.25
C SER A 472 -27.70 -12.98 18.61
N THR A 473 -27.39 -14.28 18.64
CA THR A 473 -27.20 -15.07 19.86
C THR A 473 -26.00 -14.57 20.66
N LEU A 474 -24.88 -14.27 19.99
CA LEU A 474 -23.71 -13.67 20.63
C LEU A 474 -24.01 -12.32 21.26
N ASN A 475 -24.78 -11.45 20.59
CA ASN A 475 -25.19 -10.16 21.15
C ASN A 475 -26.04 -10.34 22.40
N SER A 476 -26.98 -11.29 22.40
CA SER A 476 -27.77 -11.60 23.61
C SER A 476 -26.89 -12.00 24.79
N ILE A 477 -25.80 -12.73 24.55
CA ILE A 477 -24.83 -13.12 25.59
C ILE A 477 -24.01 -11.89 26.02
N LEU A 478 -23.48 -11.10 25.09
CA LEU A 478 -22.65 -9.93 25.37
C LEU A 478 -23.42 -8.83 26.13
N ASP A 479 -24.67 -8.56 25.74
CA ASP A 479 -25.49 -7.51 26.33
C ASP A 479 -25.91 -7.84 27.78
N SER A 480 -25.89 -9.13 28.15
CA SER A 480 -26.14 -9.57 29.53
C SER A 480 -24.98 -9.21 30.48
N GLY A 481 -23.77 -9.00 29.96
CA GLY A 481 -22.56 -8.70 30.74
C GLY A 481 -22.08 -9.83 31.66
N VAL A 482 -22.72 -11.00 31.62
CA VAL A 482 -22.42 -12.16 32.45
C VAL A 482 -22.07 -13.34 31.53
N GLU A 483 -21.03 -14.12 31.86
CA GLU A 483 -20.76 -15.36 31.11
C GLU A 483 -21.99 -16.30 31.23
N PRO A 484 -22.44 -16.91 30.12
CA PRO A 484 -23.66 -17.71 30.12
C PRO A 484 -23.52 -18.88 31.08
N SER A 485 -24.60 -19.32 31.73
CA SER A 485 -24.62 -20.55 32.51
C SER A 485 -24.61 -21.79 31.60
N TRP A 486 -24.28 -22.96 32.16
CA TRP A 486 -24.38 -24.24 31.44
C TRP A 486 -25.78 -24.48 30.84
N THR A 487 -26.84 -24.12 31.58
CA THR A 487 -28.23 -24.23 31.12
C THR A 487 -28.55 -23.29 29.96
N GLU A 488 -27.94 -22.11 29.93
CA GLU A 488 -28.09 -21.17 28.82
C GLU A 488 -27.31 -21.63 27.59
N LEU A 489 -26.12 -22.22 27.77
CA LEU A 489 -25.36 -22.82 26.66
C LEU A 489 -26.07 -23.99 25.98
N LEU A 490 -26.87 -24.77 26.72
CA LEU A 490 -27.68 -25.85 26.13
C LEU A 490 -28.89 -25.35 25.33
N GLN A 491 -29.26 -24.08 25.49
CA GLN A 491 -30.42 -23.48 24.83
C GLN A 491 -30.03 -22.65 23.59
N ILE A 492 -28.74 -22.37 23.41
CA ILE A 492 -28.22 -21.67 22.24
C ILE A 492 -27.78 -22.66 21.16
N HIS A 493 -27.59 -22.16 19.94
CA HIS A 493 -27.13 -22.95 18.80
C HIS A 493 -25.74 -23.57 19.08
N ASP A 494 -25.53 -24.83 18.67
CA ASP A 494 -24.29 -25.58 18.92
C ASP A 494 -23.04 -24.84 18.44
N ASP A 495 -23.14 -24.12 17.32
CA ASP A 495 -22.06 -23.28 16.78
C ASP A 495 -21.60 -22.19 17.76
N VAL A 496 -22.54 -21.57 18.49
CA VAL A 496 -22.22 -20.57 19.52
C VAL A 496 -21.67 -21.25 20.76
N ALA A 497 -22.31 -22.36 21.18
CA ALA A 497 -21.87 -23.12 22.35
C ALA A 497 -20.44 -23.64 22.19
N ALA A 498 -20.03 -24.01 20.97
CA ALA A 498 -18.68 -24.47 20.63
C ALA A 498 -17.59 -23.41 20.84
N LEU A 499 -17.94 -22.13 20.96
CA LEU A 499 -16.99 -21.06 21.29
C LEU A 499 -16.60 -21.04 22.77
N PHE A 500 -17.31 -21.79 23.62
CA PHE A 500 -17.10 -21.87 25.06
C PHE A 500 -16.53 -23.23 25.45
N ASN A 501 -15.58 -23.21 26.39
CA ASN A 501 -15.08 -24.40 27.07
C ASN A 501 -15.52 -24.36 28.53
N PHE A 502 -15.54 -25.51 29.21
CA PHE A 502 -15.85 -25.54 30.64
C PHE A 502 -14.58 -25.51 31.48
N ASP A 503 -14.58 -24.68 32.52
CA ASP A 503 -13.58 -24.75 33.57
C ASP A 503 -13.84 -25.92 34.54
N ASN A 504 -12.92 -26.11 35.49
CA ASN A 504 -13.02 -27.19 36.47
C ASN A 504 -14.20 -27.01 37.46
N SER A 505 -14.84 -25.84 37.48
CA SER A 505 -16.06 -25.55 38.25
C SER A 505 -17.35 -25.71 37.42
N GLY A 506 -17.24 -26.09 36.15
CA GLY A 506 -18.36 -26.22 35.23
C GLY A 506 -18.88 -24.89 34.68
N GLN A 507 -18.16 -23.78 34.93
CA GLN A 507 -18.47 -22.48 34.34
C GLN A 507 -17.91 -22.40 32.92
N PRO A 508 -18.68 -21.91 31.95
CA PRO A 508 -18.18 -21.78 30.61
C PRO A 508 -17.34 -20.52 30.42
N VAL A 509 -16.22 -20.70 29.74
CA VAL A 509 -15.22 -19.68 29.45
C VAL A 509 -15.03 -19.65 27.95
N ALA A 510 -15.27 -18.48 27.35
CA ALA A 510 -15.06 -18.30 25.91
C ALA A 510 -13.59 -18.58 25.54
N PHE A 511 -13.33 -19.25 24.41
CA PHE A 511 -11.97 -19.50 23.92
C PHE A 511 -11.26 -18.22 23.48
N TYR A 512 -12.01 -17.28 22.91
CA TYR A 512 -11.53 -16.00 22.38
C TYR A 512 -12.36 -14.85 22.95
N ASP A 513 -11.86 -13.62 22.88
CA ASP A 513 -12.67 -12.45 23.28
C ASP A 513 -13.80 -12.21 22.28
N ILE A 514 -15.03 -12.53 22.70
CA ILE A 514 -16.23 -12.40 21.88
C ILE A 514 -16.48 -10.93 21.48
N HIS A 515 -16.07 -9.95 22.31
CA HIS A 515 -16.18 -8.53 21.96
C HIS A 515 -15.29 -8.20 20.75
N SER A 516 -14.09 -8.79 20.69
CA SER A 516 -13.20 -8.65 19.55
C SER A 516 -13.78 -9.28 18.27
N ILE A 517 -14.44 -10.44 18.38
CA ILE A 517 -15.17 -11.04 17.24
C ILE A 517 -16.26 -10.10 16.74
N LYS A 518 -17.11 -9.58 17.63
CA LYS A 518 -18.17 -8.61 17.29
C LYS A 518 -17.60 -7.35 16.65
N LYS A 519 -16.50 -6.81 17.18
CA LYS A 519 -15.85 -5.60 16.65
C LYS A 519 -15.33 -5.83 15.24
N GLU A 520 -14.60 -6.92 15.00
CA GLU A 520 -14.05 -7.27 13.70
C GLU A 520 -15.16 -7.58 12.68
N TYR A 521 -16.19 -8.34 13.09
CA TYR A 521 -17.36 -8.59 12.26
C TYR A 521 -18.10 -7.30 11.91
N SER A 522 -18.34 -6.40 12.88
CA SER A 522 -19.05 -5.14 12.61
C SER A 522 -18.30 -4.25 11.61
N LYS A 523 -16.96 -4.21 11.71
CA LYS A 523 -16.12 -3.52 10.72
C LYS A 523 -16.27 -4.14 9.32
N LYS A 524 -16.19 -5.47 9.23
CA LYS A 524 -16.18 -6.19 7.95
C LYS A 524 -17.57 -6.36 7.33
N ARG A 525 -18.63 -6.32 8.13
CA ARG A 525 -20.01 -6.37 7.65
C ARG A 525 -20.32 -5.23 6.69
N ASN A 526 -19.77 -4.05 6.96
CA ASN A 526 -19.96 -2.88 6.10
C ASN A 526 -19.20 -3.01 4.77
N LEU A 527 -17.99 -3.59 4.79
CA LEU A 527 -17.13 -3.76 3.61
C LEU A 527 -16.38 -5.12 3.63
N PRO A 528 -17.04 -6.23 3.25
CA PRO A 528 -16.45 -7.57 3.38
C PRO A 528 -15.26 -7.83 2.44
N PHE A 529 -15.11 -7.03 1.39
CA PHE A 529 -14.06 -7.18 0.37
C PHE A 529 -12.92 -6.16 0.51
N GLY A 530 -12.95 -5.29 1.52
CA GLY A 530 -12.03 -4.16 1.69
C GLY A 530 -12.32 -2.98 0.76
N TYR A 531 -11.44 -1.96 0.78
CA TYR A 531 -11.66 -0.70 0.04
C TYR A 531 -10.38 -0.04 -0.50
N GLY A 532 -9.28 -0.79 -0.64
CA GLY A 532 -8.02 -0.24 -1.14
C GLY A 532 -7.15 0.41 -0.06
N GLU A 533 -7.29 -0.05 1.20
CA GLU A 533 -6.57 0.41 2.40
C GLU A 533 -5.07 0.66 2.20
N GLN A 534 -4.41 -0.17 1.38
CA GLN A 534 -2.97 -0.06 1.15
C GLN A 534 -2.58 1.29 0.53
N LEU A 535 -3.43 1.89 -0.32
CA LEU A 535 -3.17 3.19 -0.92
C LEU A 535 -3.29 4.34 0.08
N LEU A 536 -4.18 4.23 1.09
CA LEU A 536 -4.37 5.29 2.10
C LEU A 536 -3.14 5.49 2.99
N LYS A 537 -2.21 4.52 3.02
CA LYS A 537 -0.95 4.63 3.75
C LYS A 537 -0.06 5.77 3.26
N VAL A 538 -0.27 6.32 2.06
CA VAL A 538 0.42 7.54 1.60
C VAL A 538 0.19 8.73 2.53
N PHE A 539 -0.94 8.77 3.26
CA PHE A 539 -1.27 9.83 4.21
C PHE A 539 -0.78 9.57 5.62
N ARG A 540 0.26 8.75 5.79
CA ARG A 540 0.82 8.44 7.09
C ARG A 540 1.21 9.67 7.92
N ARG A 541 1.66 10.75 7.25
CA ARG A 541 1.98 12.04 7.90
C ARG A 541 0.76 12.93 8.13
N ASN A 542 -0.37 12.62 7.48
CA ASN A 542 -1.61 13.38 7.48
C ASN A 542 -2.82 12.45 7.73
N PRO A 543 -2.91 11.79 8.90
CA PRO A 543 -3.90 10.73 9.16
C PRO A 543 -5.35 11.21 9.04
N GLU A 544 -5.63 12.50 9.23
CA GLU A 544 -6.96 13.08 9.01
C GLU A 544 -7.46 12.92 7.56
N LEU A 545 -6.56 12.95 6.57
CA LEU A 545 -6.93 12.71 5.17
C LEU A 545 -7.36 11.27 4.93
N ALA A 546 -6.63 10.31 5.51
CA ALA A 546 -6.99 8.90 5.45
C ALA A 546 -8.32 8.63 6.16
N GLU A 547 -8.51 9.17 7.37
CA GLU A 547 -9.74 9.01 8.16
C GLU A 547 -10.97 9.60 7.45
N TYR A 548 -10.82 10.77 6.81
CA TYR A 548 -11.89 11.37 6.02
C TYR A 548 -12.30 10.49 4.83
N ILE A 549 -11.31 9.97 4.08
CA ILE A 549 -11.57 9.10 2.93
C ILE A 549 -12.20 7.78 3.39
N GLU A 550 -11.67 7.16 4.45
CA GLU A 550 -12.22 5.94 5.03
C GLU A 550 -13.68 6.13 5.49
N SER A 551 -13.98 7.25 6.15
CA SER A 551 -15.35 7.61 6.54
C SER A 551 -16.25 7.82 5.33
N GLY A 552 -15.75 8.50 4.29
CA GLY A 552 -16.48 8.68 3.03
C GLY A 552 -16.86 7.35 2.38
N ILE A 553 -15.92 6.41 2.30
CA ILE A 553 -16.13 5.06 1.77
C ILE A 553 -17.15 4.29 2.63
N LEU A 554 -16.90 4.18 3.94
CA LEU A 554 -17.67 3.33 4.85
C LEU A 554 -19.08 3.83 5.10
N GLU A 555 -19.26 5.14 5.22
CA GLU A 555 -20.52 5.73 5.67
C GLU A 555 -21.33 6.35 4.53
N LYS A 556 -20.71 6.64 3.38
CA LYS A 556 -21.36 7.40 2.31
C LYS A 556 -21.28 6.78 0.93
N TRP A 557 -20.12 6.80 0.28
CA TRP A 557 -19.96 6.49 -1.15
C TRP A 557 -20.39 5.06 -1.48
N ASN A 558 -20.03 4.07 -0.65
CA ASN A 558 -20.49 2.69 -0.82
C ASN A 558 -22.03 2.56 -0.81
N HIS A 559 -22.71 3.37 0.02
CA HIS A 559 -24.17 3.34 0.13
C HIS A 559 -24.89 4.17 -0.92
N MET A 560 -24.21 5.06 -1.62
CA MET A 560 -24.83 5.88 -2.67
C MET A 560 -25.25 5.06 -3.89
N TRP A 561 -24.62 3.90 -4.12
CA TRP A 561 -25.02 2.94 -5.15
C TRP A 561 -26.41 2.32 -4.92
N ILE A 562 -27.01 2.54 -3.74
CA ILE A 562 -28.43 2.24 -3.50
C ILE A 562 -29.26 3.23 -4.32
N GLY A 563 -29.65 2.82 -5.53
CA GLY A 563 -30.35 3.66 -6.49
C GLY A 563 -29.61 3.89 -7.81
N ASP A 564 -28.58 3.07 -8.12
CA ASP A 564 -28.01 3.00 -9.47
C ASP A 564 -29.14 2.85 -10.51
N GLN A 565 -29.15 3.75 -11.49
CA GLN A 565 -30.14 3.81 -12.56
C GLN A 565 -29.79 2.90 -13.75
N ILE A 566 -28.57 2.35 -13.78
CA ILE A 566 -28.11 1.43 -14.82
C ILE A 566 -27.45 0.16 -14.24
N PRO A 567 -28.11 -0.55 -13.29
CA PRO A 567 -27.53 -1.72 -12.62
C PRO A 567 -27.25 -2.89 -13.58
N GLU A 568 -27.70 -2.77 -14.84
CA GLU A 568 -27.53 -3.79 -15.85
C GLU A 568 -26.17 -3.85 -16.58
N THR A 569 -25.32 -2.83 -16.49
CA THR A 569 -24.06 -2.76 -17.28
C THR A 569 -22.95 -3.59 -16.63
N VAL A 570 -22.45 -3.15 -15.48
CA VAL A 570 -21.39 -3.75 -14.67
C VAL A 570 -21.58 -3.37 -13.20
N GLU A 571 -20.82 -4.01 -12.32
CA GLU A 571 -20.80 -3.63 -10.92
C GLU A 571 -20.09 -2.26 -10.74
N HIS A 572 -20.85 -1.18 -10.57
CA HIS A 572 -20.33 0.14 -10.19
C HIS A 572 -20.09 0.31 -8.69
N SER A 573 -20.22 -0.76 -7.89
CA SER A 573 -20.15 -0.70 -6.42
C SER A 573 -18.76 -0.30 -5.88
N GLN A 574 -18.61 -0.23 -4.55
CA GLN A 574 -17.30 -0.03 -3.90
C GLN A 574 -16.20 -0.99 -4.38
N ARG A 575 -16.54 -2.17 -4.92
CA ARG A 575 -15.55 -3.07 -5.50
C ARG A 575 -14.87 -2.50 -6.74
N HIS A 576 -15.58 -1.76 -7.57
CA HIS A 576 -15.00 -1.06 -8.72
C HIS A 576 -13.95 -0.04 -8.24
N SER A 577 -14.33 0.89 -7.36
CA SER A 577 -13.40 1.87 -6.81
C SER A 577 -12.21 1.22 -6.10
N LYS A 578 -12.43 0.10 -5.39
CA LYS A 578 -11.34 -0.70 -4.81
C LYS A 578 -10.38 -1.22 -5.87
N ARG A 579 -10.86 -1.79 -6.99
CA ARG A 579 -10.00 -2.31 -8.07
C ARG A 579 -9.13 -1.20 -8.65
N LEU A 580 -9.69 -0.02 -8.87
CA LEU A 580 -8.94 1.15 -9.35
C LEU A 580 -7.86 1.59 -8.34
N MET A 581 -8.16 1.61 -7.04
CA MET A 581 -7.16 1.92 -5.99
C MET A 581 -6.05 0.87 -5.91
N ASP A 582 -6.38 -0.41 -6.05
CA ASP A 582 -5.39 -1.50 -6.09
C ASP A 582 -4.51 -1.39 -7.36
N PHE A 583 -5.11 -1.06 -8.52
CA PHE A 583 -4.37 -0.84 -9.76
C PHE A 583 -3.41 0.34 -9.63
N LEU A 584 -3.86 1.47 -9.10
CA LEU A 584 -3.03 2.65 -8.83
C LEU A 584 -1.88 2.34 -7.88
N THR A 585 -2.13 1.55 -6.83
CA THR A 585 -1.06 1.06 -5.94
C THR A 585 -0.02 0.26 -6.71
N GLY A 586 -0.46 -0.67 -7.56
CA GLY A 586 0.42 -1.46 -8.43
C GLY A 586 1.21 -0.59 -9.41
N LEU A 587 0.56 0.40 -10.02
CA LEU A 587 1.15 1.35 -10.95
C LEU A 587 2.28 2.15 -10.29
N ILE A 588 2.02 2.78 -9.14
CA ILE A 588 3.03 3.55 -8.40
C ILE A 588 4.16 2.64 -7.95
N LEU A 589 3.89 1.42 -7.47
CA LEU A 589 4.97 0.50 -7.07
C LEU A 589 5.86 0.07 -8.24
N LYS A 590 5.33 0.07 -9.48
CA LYS A 590 6.09 -0.28 -10.69
C LYS A 590 6.86 0.89 -11.27
N MET A 591 6.24 2.07 -11.35
CA MET A 591 6.92 3.29 -11.78
C MET A 591 7.92 3.78 -10.72
N ASP A 592 7.61 3.55 -9.44
CA ASP A 592 8.02 4.34 -8.28
C ASP A 592 7.35 5.73 -8.21
N GLU A 593 7.45 6.38 -7.04
CA GLU A 593 6.89 7.71 -6.84
C GLU A 593 7.63 8.83 -7.60
N ASP A 594 8.95 8.74 -7.80
CA ASP A 594 9.70 9.81 -8.51
C ASP A 594 9.30 9.85 -9.98
N ASN A 595 9.18 8.68 -10.62
CA ASN A 595 8.74 8.57 -11.99
C ASN A 595 7.24 8.83 -12.12
N PHE A 596 6.42 8.47 -11.13
CA PHE A 596 5.02 8.86 -11.14
C PHE A 596 4.85 10.39 -11.04
N PHE A 597 5.62 11.06 -10.18
CA PHE A 597 5.55 12.52 -10.03
C PHE A 597 6.55 13.32 -10.87
N ALA A 598 7.25 12.68 -11.80
CA ALA A 598 8.31 13.32 -12.60
C ALA A 598 7.91 14.63 -13.31
N PRO A 599 6.65 14.86 -13.74
CA PRO A 599 6.22 16.14 -14.32
C PRO A 599 6.29 17.31 -13.33
N PHE A 600 6.43 17.06 -12.03
CA PHE A 600 6.53 18.06 -10.97
C PHE A 600 7.96 18.20 -10.44
N GLY A 601 8.35 19.43 -10.15
CA GLY A 601 9.59 19.70 -9.41
C GLY A 601 9.45 19.33 -7.92
N TYR A 602 10.56 18.97 -7.28
CA TYR A 602 10.59 18.69 -5.83
C TYR A 602 9.96 19.82 -5.01
N ASN A 603 10.35 21.07 -5.29
CA ASN A 603 9.82 22.26 -4.60
C ASN A 603 8.32 22.46 -4.83
N GLU A 604 7.77 21.98 -5.95
CA GLU A 604 6.31 22.05 -6.20
C GLU A 604 5.57 21.03 -5.32
N LEU A 605 6.01 19.77 -5.34
CA LEU A 605 5.36 18.67 -4.62
C LEU A 605 5.31 18.89 -3.11
N TYR A 606 6.40 19.38 -2.53
CA TYR A 606 6.54 19.56 -1.08
C TYR A 606 6.19 20.98 -0.62
N LYS A 607 5.75 21.87 -1.52
CA LYS A 607 5.16 23.15 -1.14
C LYS A 607 3.90 22.91 -0.32
N SER A 608 3.75 23.64 0.78
CA SER A 608 2.52 23.63 1.58
C SER A 608 1.35 24.18 0.75
N TYR A 609 0.30 23.38 0.59
CA TYR A 609 -0.99 23.80 0.04
C TYR A 609 -1.87 24.43 1.14
N TYR A 610 -1.96 23.76 2.29
CA TYR A 610 -2.67 24.23 3.48
C TYR A 610 -2.10 23.59 4.75
N GLN A 611 -1.62 24.41 5.70
CA GLN A 611 -1.00 23.94 6.93
C GLN A 611 0.13 22.91 6.67
N ASN A 612 -0.05 21.66 7.09
CA ASN A 612 0.89 20.55 6.89
C ASN A 612 0.58 19.70 5.64
N ILE A 613 -0.45 20.04 4.86
CA ILE A 613 -0.83 19.35 3.63
C ILE A 613 -0.04 19.94 2.46
N THR A 614 0.72 19.10 1.76
CA THR A 614 1.53 19.46 0.59
C THR A 614 0.75 19.28 -0.72
N TYR A 615 1.28 19.75 -1.86
CA TYR A 615 0.67 19.44 -3.17
C TYR A 615 0.75 17.95 -3.50
N LYS A 616 1.78 17.24 -3.04
CA LYS A 616 1.85 15.77 -3.14
C LYS A 616 0.66 15.12 -2.42
N ASP A 617 0.37 15.54 -1.20
CA ASP A 617 -0.80 15.07 -0.45
C ASP A 617 -2.11 15.42 -1.20
N LEU A 618 -2.20 16.62 -1.77
CA LEU A 618 -3.35 17.06 -2.56
C LEU A 618 -3.58 16.19 -3.80
N ILE A 619 -2.52 15.86 -4.56
CA ILE A 619 -2.63 14.98 -5.73
C ILE A 619 -3.20 13.61 -5.33
N TYR A 620 -2.64 12.99 -4.29
CA TYR A 620 -3.16 11.73 -3.78
C TYR A 620 -4.61 11.86 -3.32
N PHE A 621 -4.95 12.91 -2.58
CA PHE A 621 -6.28 13.13 -2.04
C PHE A 621 -7.31 13.26 -3.17
N LEU A 622 -7.03 14.11 -4.15
CA LEU A 622 -7.91 14.32 -5.30
C LEU A 622 -8.10 13.04 -6.12
N LEU A 623 -7.02 12.30 -6.38
CA LEU A 623 -7.09 11.06 -7.16
C LEU A 623 -7.90 9.97 -6.43
N ILE A 624 -7.66 9.76 -5.12
CA ILE A 624 -8.35 8.74 -4.33
C ILE A 624 -9.85 9.08 -4.16
N VAL A 625 -10.18 10.33 -3.83
CA VAL A 625 -11.58 10.74 -3.71
C VAL A 625 -12.28 10.62 -5.05
N SER A 626 -11.67 11.08 -6.15
CA SER A 626 -12.27 11.01 -7.49
C SER A 626 -12.53 9.57 -7.94
N ILE A 627 -11.63 8.62 -7.66
CA ILE A 627 -11.86 7.19 -7.92
C ILE A 627 -13.15 6.69 -7.26
N ASN A 628 -13.49 7.19 -6.07
CA ASN A 628 -14.69 6.75 -5.34
C ASN A 628 -15.97 7.50 -5.73
N VAL A 629 -15.86 8.69 -6.35
CA VAL A 629 -17.04 9.54 -6.61
C VAL A 629 -17.35 9.80 -8.09
N HIS A 630 -16.42 9.56 -9.02
CA HIS A 630 -16.56 9.99 -10.42
C HIS A 630 -17.81 9.44 -11.12
N ASP A 631 -18.21 8.20 -10.80
CA ASP A 631 -19.37 7.51 -11.39
C ASP A 631 -20.67 7.63 -10.58
N LEU A 632 -20.67 8.36 -9.45
CA LEU A 632 -21.87 8.48 -8.61
C LEU A 632 -23.04 9.15 -9.32
N GLY A 633 -22.82 9.85 -10.44
CA GLY A 633 -23.86 10.38 -11.31
C GLY A 633 -24.82 9.32 -11.85
N HIS A 634 -24.43 8.05 -11.92
CA HIS A 634 -25.36 6.94 -12.22
C HIS A 634 -26.51 6.79 -11.21
N THR A 635 -26.38 7.38 -10.02
CA THR A 635 -27.37 7.34 -8.94
C THR A 635 -28.24 8.60 -8.89
N TYR A 636 -27.94 9.60 -9.71
CA TYR A 636 -28.59 10.91 -9.67
C TYR A 636 -29.62 11.06 -10.79
N PRO A 637 -30.92 11.13 -10.47
CA PRO A 637 -31.98 10.98 -11.47
C PRO A 637 -32.37 12.26 -12.21
N ILE A 638 -31.78 13.40 -11.84
CA ILE A 638 -32.22 14.72 -12.32
C ILE A 638 -31.05 15.42 -13.01
N TYR A 639 -31.23 15.78 -14.27
CA TYR A 639 -30.27 16.59 -15.02
C TYR A 639 -30.80 18.01 -15.20
N LYS A 640 -30.08 18.99 -14.67
CA LYS A 640 -30.35 20.41 -14.94
C LYS A 640 -29.54 20.88 -16.13
N ILE A 641 -30.22 21.36 -17.17
CA ILE A 641 -29.59 21.98 -18.33
C ILE A 641 -29.45 23.47 -18.03
N GLU A 642 -28.32 23.87 -17.45
CA GLU A 642 -28.13 25.22 -16.92
C GLU A 642 -28.32 26.32 -17.96
N LYS A 643 -27.75 26.14 -19.16
CA LYS A 643 -27.87 27.09 -20.28
C LYS A 643 -29.33 27.37 -20.66
N LEU A 644 -30.19 26.35 -20.56
CA LEU A 644 -31.60 26.44 -20.92
C LEU A 644 -32.52 26.69 -19.72
N LYS A 645 -31.99 26.60 -18.49
CA LYS A 645 -32.75 26.59 -17.23
C LYS A 645 -33.87 25.53 -17.23
N LYS A 646 -33.63 24.38 -17.86
CA LYS A 646 -34.59 23.27 -17.96
C LYS A 646 -34.16 22.10 -17.07
N THR A 647 -35.15 21.34 -16.59
CA THR A 647 -34.92 20.12 -15.81
C THR A 647 -35.44 18.90 -16.57
N LEU A 648 -34.57 17.90 -16.73
CA LEU A 648 -34.86 16.62 -17.36
C LEU A 648 -34.79 15.50 -16.31
N HIS A 649 -35.83 14.68 -16.25
CA HIS A 649 -35.87 13.49 -15.39
C HIS A 649 -35.33 12.28 -16.16
N LEU A 650 -34.29 11.65 -15.62
CA LEU A 650 -33.55 10.57 -16.29
C LEU A 650 -33.85 9.17 -15.74
N ASP A 651 -34.72 9.03 -14.72
CA ASP A 651 -35.10 7.75 -14.06
C ASP A 651 -35.52 6.62 -15.01
N SER A 652 -35.84 6.95 -16.26
CA SER A 652 -36.29 6.00 -17.28
C SER A 652 -35.56 6.14 -18.60
N LEU A 653 -34.39 6.77 -18.59
CA LEU A 653 -33.55 7.02 -19.76
C LEU A 653 -32.11 6.55 -19.51
N PRO A 654 -31.90 5.23 -19.32
CA PRO A 654 -30.60 4.68 -18.95
C PRO A 654 -29.47 5.03 -19.94
N SER A 655 -29.74 5.17 -21.24
CA SER A 655 -28.69 5.57 -22.19
C SER A 655 -28.19 6.99 -21.94
N LEU A 656 -29.11 7.90 -21.59
CA LEU A 656 -28.74 9.26 -21.21
C LEU A 656 -28.00 9.31 -19.88
N VAL A 657 -28.46 8.55 -18.87
CA VAL A 657 -27.74 8.46 -17.59
C VAL A 657 -26.29 8.01 -17.84
N ARG A 658 -26.08 6.96 -18.65
CA ARG A 658 -24.74 6.50 -19.03
C ARG A 658 -23.92 7.60 -19.72
N ASP A 659 -24.53 8.38 -20.60
CA ASP A 659 -23.79 9.34 -21.42
C ASP A 659 -23.46 10.65 -20.68
N VAL A 660 -24.28 11.07 -19.70
CA VAL A 660 -24.05 12.30 -18.91
C VAL A 660 -23.73 12.08 -17.43
N HIS A 661 -23.43 10.86 -16.98
CA HIS A 661 -23.14 10.59 -15.56
C HIS A 661 -22.03 11.48 -14.99
N ASN A 662 -21.02 11.86 -15.78
CA ASN A 662 -19.97 12.78 -15.34
C ASN A 662 -20.52 14.18 -14.98
N GLU A 663 -21.48 14.71 -15.74
CA GLU A 663 -22.17 15.97 -15.41
C GLU A 663 -23.15 15.78 -14.24
N LEU A 664 -23.82 14.63 -14.18
CA LEU A 664 -24.67 14.27 -13.05
C LEU A 664 -23.86 14.19 -11.75
N THR A 665 -22.64 13.65 -11.79
CA THR A 665 -21.71 13.64 -10.66
C THR A 665 -21.41 15.07 -10.22
N VAL A 666 -21.09 16.00 -11.12
CA VAL A 666 -20.85 17.42 -10.77
C VAL A 666 -22.04 18.02 -10.02
N GLN A 667 -23.26 17.85 -10.55
CA GLN A 667 -24.48 18.38 -9.96
C GLN A 667 -24.80 17.72 -8.61
N LEU A 668 -24.50 16.43 -8.47
CA LEU A 668 -24.66 15.66 -7.25
C LEU A 668 -23.68 16.11 -6.16
N LEU A 669 -22.42 16.40 -6.50
CA LEU A 669 -21.42 16.93 -5.59
C LEU A 669 -21.77 18.35 -5.08
N ASP A 670 -22.55 19.11 -5.85
CA ASP A 670 -23.10 20.39 -5.42
C ASP A 670 -24.35 20.30 -4.55
N ASN A 671 -25.02 19.16 -4.55
CA ASN A 671 -26.28 19.00 -3.84
C ASN A 671 -26.04 18.78 -2.33
N GLU A 672 -26.28 19.82 -1.53
CA GLU A 672 -26.12 19.79 -0.07
C GLU A 672 -26.97 18.73 0.63
N HIS A 673 -28.10 18.32 0.04
CA HIS A 673 -28.95 17.27 0.61
C HIS A 673 -28.28 15.91 0.59
N TYR A 674 -27.48 15.64 -0.46
CA TYR A 674 -26.74 14.39 -0.55
C TYR A 674 -25.47 14.42 0.30
N ASN A 675 -24.86 15.59 0.55
CA ASN A 675 -23.64 15.75 1.37
C ASN A 675 -22.53 14.75 0.99
N VAL A 676 -22.25 14.62 -0.31
CA VAL A 676 -21.34 13.60 -0.87
C VAL A 676 -19.89 13.81 -0.44
N LEU A 677 -19.49 15.06 -0.17
CA LEU A 677 -18.12 15.43 0.19
C LEU A 677 -17.99 15.92 1.65
N ALA A 678 -18.98 15.64 2.51
CA ALA A 678 -18.98 16.10 3.90
C ALA A 678 -18.48 17.54 4.08
N PHE A 679 -19.01 18.46 3.26
CA PHE A 679 -18.35 19.76 3.03
C PHE A 679 -18.30 20.60 4.32
N GLN A 680 -19.47 20.78 4.94
CA GLN A 680 -19.63 21.46 6.24
C GLN A 680 -20.15 20.54 7.34
N LYS A 681 -20.82 19.46 6.96
CA LYS A 681 -21.36 18.47 7.90
C LYS A 681 -20.62 17.16 7.68
N PRO A 682 -20.22 16.45 8.75
CA PRO A 682 -19.54 15.17 8.61
C PRO A 682 -20.43 14.17 7.86
N PHE A 683 -19.84 13.07 7.38
CA PHE A 683 -20.62 11.95 6.89
C PHE A 683 -21.55 11.46 8.01
N ILE A 684 -22.75 11.01 7.63
CA ILE A 684 -23.75 10.51 8.57
C ILE A 684 -24.06 9.07 8.17
N GLY A 685 -23.47 8.11 8.90
CA GLY A 685 -23.77 6.68 8.80
C GLY A 685 -24.32 6.11 10.11
N SER A 686 -25.50 5.49 10.08
CA SER A 686 -26.03 4.58 11.12
C SER A 686 -26.17 5.09 12.57
N GLY A 687 -26.64 6.32 12.79
CA GLY A 687 -27.27 6.69 14.07
C GLY A 687 -26.35 7.11 15.22
N LYS A 688 -25.07 7.42 14.95
CA LYS A 688 -24.25 8.21 15.88
C LYS A 688 -24.25 9.67 15.41
N GLU A 689 -25.16 10.47 15.95
CA GLU A 689 -24.97 11.92 15.98
C GLU A 689 -23.73 12.21 16.82
N SER A 690 -22.56 12.33 16.18
CA SER A 690 -21.40 12.90 16.85
C SER A 690 -20.93 14.11 16.05
N ASP A 691 -21.03 15.29 16.68
CA ASP A 691 -20.49 16.58 16.21
C ASP A 691 -18.95 16.59 16.03
N LYS A 692 -18.30 15.42 16.00
CA LYS A 692 -16.84 15.26 16.04
C LYS A 692 -16.21 14.76 14.73
N GLY A 693 -17.00 14.37 13.74
CA GLY A 693 -16.49 13.86 12.45
C GLY A 693 -15.67 14.88 11.67
N LEU A 694 -14.83 14.40 10.76
CA LEU A 694 -14.05 15.25 9.86
C LEU A 694 -14.92 15.80 8.72
N THR A 695 -14.66 17.04 8.32
CA THR A 695 -15.32 17.71 7.19
C THR A 695 -14.26 18.30 6.29
N LEU A 696 -14.60 18.51 5.01
CA LEU A 696 -13.66 19.11 4.06
C LEU A 696 -13.20 20.50 4.52
N THR A 697 -14.12 21.29 5.08
CA THR A 697 -13.84 22.61 5.64
C THR A 697 -13.00 22.58 6.91
N ARG A 698 -13.02 21.50 7.69
CA ARG A 698 -12.14 21.33 8.86
C ARG A 698 -10.71 21.00 8.45
N ILE A 699 -10.55 20.16 7.43
CA ILE A 699 -9.23 19.71 6.93
C ILE A 699 -8.51 20.85 6.18
N PHE A 700 -9.20 21.50 5.25
CA PHE A 700 -8.59 22.49 4.34
C PHE A 700 -8.89 23.94 4.73
N GLY A 701 -9.75 24.19 5.71
CA GLY A 701 -10.33 25.53 5.90
C GLY A 701 -11.32 25.89 4.78
N ARG A 702 -12.16 26.90 5.01
CA ARG A 702 -13.30 27.20 4.12
C ARG A 702 -12.89 27.53 2.68
N GLU A 703 -11.88 28.37 2.50
CA GLU A 703 -11.46 28.84 1.17
C GLU A 703 -10.87 27.69 0.34
N LYS A 704 -9.86 26.99 0.88
CA LYS A 704 -9.25 25.85 0.17
C LYS A 704 -10.19 24.67 0.04
N ALA A 705 -11.12 24.44 0.98
CA ALA A 705 -12.16 23.43 0.78
C ALA A 705 -13.04 23.71 -0.45
N VAL A 706 -13.40 24.98 -0.72
CA VAL A 706 -14.12 25.35 -1.95
C VAL A 706 -13.29 25.02 -3.18
N ALA A 707 -12.00 25.36 -3.16
CA ALA A 707 -11.08 25.06 -4.26
C ALA A 707 -10.95 23.55 -4.52
N VAL A 708 -10.76 22.75 -3.45
CA VAL A 708 -10.72 21.29 -3.51
C VAL A 708 -12.04 20.69 -4.01
N LYS A 709 -13.19 21.21 -3.57
CA LYS A 709 -14.50 20.78 -4.09
C LYS A 709 -14.60 21.03 -5.59
N LYS A 710 -14.23 22.23 -6.07
CA LYS A 710 -14.22 22.56 -7.49
C LYS A 710 -13.26 21.66 -8.28
N ALA A 711 -12.08 21.37 -7.73
CA ALA A 711 -11.12 20.44 -8.33
C ALA A 711 -11.74 19.04 -8.50
N LEU A 712 -12.40 18.49 -7.48
CA LEU A 712 -13.07 17.18 -7.56
C LEU A 712 -14.21 17.17 -8.59
N GLN A 713 -14.96 18.27 -8.72
CA GLN A 713 -15.98 18.42 -9.75
C GLN A 713 -15.37 18.44 -11.16
N LEU A 714 -14.32 19.23 -11.38
CA LEU A 714 -13.61 19.25 -12.66
C LEU A 714 -13.01 17.89 -13.00
N ILE A 715 -12.40 17.21 -12.03
CA ILE A 715 -11.85 15.88 -12.23
C ILE A 715 -12.95 14.89 -12.64
N SER A 716 -14.06 14.87 -11.90
CA SER A 716 -15.19 13.98 -12.19
C SER A 716 -15.85 14.32 -13.52
N LYS A 717 -15.93 15.60 -13.91
CA LYS A 717 -16.45 16.01 -15.21
C LYS A 717 -15.57 15.51 -16.35
N TYR A 718 -14.27 15.74 -16.25
CA TYR A 718 -13.32 15.52 -17.34
C TYR A 718 -12.73 14.10 -17.38
N HIS A 719 -13.19 13.14 -16.57
CA HIS A 719 -12.71 11.75 -16.67
C HIS A 719 -13.18 11.04 -17.97
N ARG A 720 -14.08 11.64 -18.77
CA ARG A 720 -14.59 11.03 -20.01
C ARG A 720 -13.77 11.39 -21.24
N GLY A 721 -13.58 10.43 -22.13
CA GLY A 721 -12.74 10.58 -23.34
C GLY A 721 -13.22 11.63 -24.35
N TYR A 722 -14.52 12.00 -24.36
CA TYR A 722 -15.06 13.02 -25.28
C TYR A 722 -14.78 14.47 -24.85
N LEU A 723 -14.30 14.67 -23.61
CA LEU A 723 -13.93 15.99 -23.11
C LEU A 723 -12.42 16.21 -23.19
N ALA A 724 -12.04 17.29 -23.88
CA ALA A 724 -10.65 17.71 -24.07
C ALA A 724 -9.99 18.18 -22.78
N VAL A 725 -8.73 17.81 -22.56
CA VAL A 725 -7.95 18.30 -21.42
C VAL A 725 -7.16 19.57 -21.79
N GLU A 726 -6.56 19.59 -22.99
CA GLU A 726 -5.73 20.70 -23.47
C GLU A 726 -6.51 21.62 -24.42
N ARG A 727 -6.06 22.87 -24.62
CA ARG A 727 -6.73 23.84 -25.51
C ARG A 727 -6.78 23.42 -26.98
N ASP A 728 -5.72 22.80 -27.47
CA ASP A 728 -5.56 22.45 -28.88
C ASP A 728 -6.19 21.09 -29.24
N ASP A 729 -6.96 20.50 -28.32
CA ASP A 729 -7.68 19.25 -28.58
C ASP A 729 -8.99 19.50 -29.33
N GLU A 730 -9.18 18.77 -30.43
CA GLU A 730 -10.50 18.63 -31.03
C GLU A 730 -11.36 17.74 -30.11
N SER A 731 -12.37 18.32 -29.46
CA SER A 731 -13.42 17.51 -28.85
C SER A 731 -14.23 16.86 -29.97
N GLU A 732 -14.27 15.53 -30.04
CA GLU A 732 -15.27 14.83 -30.83
C GLU A 732 -16.65 15.11 -30.19
N SER A 733 -17.34 16.14 -30.69
CA SER A 733 -18.67 16.49 -30.21
C SER A 733 -19.62 15.34 -30.52
N LYS A 734 -19.95 14.56 -29.51
CA LYS A 734 -20.96 13.52 -29.61
C LYS A 734 -22.34 14.15 -29.72
N ASP A 735 -23.22 13.57 -30.53
CA ASP A 735 -24.59 14.07 -30.77
C ASP A 735 -25.34 14.35 -29.46
N PHE A 736 -25.18 13.51 -28.42
CA PHE A 736 -25.85 13.72 -27.13
C PHE A 736 -25.37 14.98 -26.41
N ALA A 737 -24.09 15.37 -26.54
CA ALA A 737 -23.52 16.51 -25.85
C ALA A 737 -24.13 17.81 -26.39
N GLU A 738 -24.34 17.89 -27.70
CA GLU A 738 -25.05 19.00 -28.35
C GLU A 738 -26.52 19.03 -27.91
N ILE A 739 -27.21 17.88 -27.94
CA ILE A 739 -28.63 17.75 -27.56
C ILE A 739 -28.88 18.22 -26.12
N LEU A 740 -27.98 17.88 -25.20
CA LEU A 740 -28.13 18.14 -23.77
C LEU A 740 -27.42 19.43 -23.32
N GLY A 741 -26.87 20.20 -24.26
CA GLY A 741 -26.20 21.47 -23.99
C GLY A 741 -24.95 21.34 -23.11
N VAL A 742 -24.30 20.18 -23.11
CA VAL A 742 -23.08 19.90 -22.34
C VAL A 742 -21.98 20.88 -22.77
N ASP A 743 -21.29 21.47 -21.80
CA ASP A 743 -20.12 22.30 -22.11
C ASP A 743 -18.91 21.40 -22.42
N THR A 744 -18.51 21.39 -23.70
CA THR A 744 -17.38 20.61 -24.21
C THR A 744 -16.08 21.42 -24.31
N SER A 745 -16.06 22.63 -23.73
CA SER A 745 -14.83 23.43 -23.62
C SER A 745 -13.71 22.61 -22.98
N SER A 746 -12.46 22.83 -23.38
CA SER A 746 -11.33 22.12 -22.78
C SER A 746 -11.12 22.52 -21.31
N LEU A 747 -10.63 21.59 -20.51
CA LEU A 747 -10.35 21.82 -19.09
C LEU A 747 -9.40 23.02 -18.88
N GLU A 748 -8.35 23.10 -19.69
CA GLU A 748 -7.37 24.19 -19.62
C GLU A 748 -7.98 25.56 -19.96
N SER A 749 -8.90 25.64 -20.92
CA SER A 749 -9.63 26.88 -21.21
C SER A 749 -10.48 27.31 -20.02
N LEU A 750 -11.27 26.38 -19.44
CA LEU A 750 -12.16 26.69 -18.32
C LEU A 750 -11.42 27.14 -17.06
N MET A 751 -10.28 26.54 -16.73
CA MET A 751 -9.52 26.91 -15.53
C MET A 751 -8.73 28.20 -15.69
N SER A 752 -8.42 28.60 -16.93
CA SER A 752 -7.58 29.77 -17.21
C SER A 752 -8.35 31.06 -17.46
N ASP A 753 -9.62 30.98 -17.85
CA ASP A 753 -10.45 32.14 -18.14
C ASP A 753 -10.94 32.80 -16.83
N PRO A 754 -10.54 34.05 -16.51
CA PRO A 754 -11.00 34.76 -15.32
C PRO A 754 -12.52 34.99 -15.25
N HIS A 755 -13.23 34.84 -16.38
CA HIS A 755 -14.68 34.95 -16.46
C HIS A 755 -15.40 33.60 -16.31
N SER A 756 -14.66 32.49 -16.31
CA SER A 756 -15.21 31.16 -16.06
C SER A 756 -15.50 30.97 -14.57
N GLU A 757 -16.61 30.32 -14.25
CA GLU A 757 -16.91 29.90 -12.86
C GLU A 757 -15.90 28.86 -12.32
N TRP A 758 -15.21 28.19 -13.25
CA TRP A 758 -14.19 27.17 -13.02
C TRP A 758 -12.77 27.76 -12.95
N TYR A 759 -12.63 29.09 -12.95
CA TYR A 759 -11.32 29.74 -12.84
C TYR A 759 -10.58 29.29 -11.59
N VAL A 760 -9.30 28.92 -11.78
CA VAL A 760 -8.37 28.56 -10.71
C VAL A 760 -7.18 29.50 -10.84
N ASP A 761 -6.95 30.37 -9.86
CA ASP A 761 -5.86 31.37 -9.90
C ASP A 761 -4.47 30.73 -9.76
N ASP A 762 -4.36 29.72 -8.91
CA ASP A 762 -3.11 29.01 -8.63
C ASP A 762 -2.68 28.10 -9.80
N GLU A 763 -1.56 28.45 -10.43
CA GLU A 763 -1.00 27.69 -11.55
C GLU A 763 -0.60 26.26 -11.19
N LEU A 764 -0.08 26.05 -9.98
CA LEU A 764 0.30 24.72 -9.54
C LEU A 764 -0.95 23.87 -9.25
N GLU A 765 -2.02 24.49 -8.74
CA GLU A 765 -3.32 23.83 -8.58
C GLU A 765 -3.92 23.44 -9.94
N ARG A 766 -3.87 24.31 -10.96
CA ARG A 766 -4.27 23.97 -12.34
C ARG A 766 -3.48 22.77 -12.88
N LYS A 767 -2.16 22.76 -12.67
CA LYS A 767 -1.27 21.65 -13.07
C LYS A 767 -1.65 20.34 -12.37
N VAL A 768 -1.93 20.39 -11.06
CA VAL A 768 -2.39 19.23 -10.28
C VAL A 768 -3.72 18.68 -10.82
N ILE A 769 -4.72 19.54 -11.08
CA ILE A 769 -6.02 19.11 -11.60
C ILE A 769 -5.87 18.41 -12.96
N LYS A 770 -5.08 18.99 -13.89
CA LYS A 770 -4.79 18.36 -15.19
C LYS A 770 -4.14 16.99 -15.00
N PHE A 771 -3.11 16.89 -14.17
CA PHE A 771 -2.41 15.64 -13.90
C PHE A 771 -3.35 14.55 -13.37
N VAL A 772 -4.20 14.88 -12.40
CA VAL A 772 -5.16 13.94 -11.81
C VAL A 772 -6.21 13.49 -12.83
N VAL A 773 -6.74 14.40 -13.66
CA VAL A 773 -7.67 14.06 -14.75
C VAL A 773 -7.06 13.06 -15.73
N LYS A 774 -5.84 13.32 -16.20
CA LYS A 774 -5.14 12.45 -17.16
C LYS A 774 -4.95 11.05 -16.60
N TRP A 775 -4.53 10.94 -15.34
CA TRP A 775 -4.37 9.63 -14.69
C TRP A 775 -5.70 8.94 -14.42
N LEU A 776 -6.73 9.64 -13.93
CA LEU A 776 -8.04 9.04 -13.68
C LEU A 776 -8.65 8.47 -14.97
N LYS A 777 -8.61 9.23 -16.08
CA LYS A 777 -9.02 8.76 -17.41
C LYS A 777 -8.41 7.41 -17.76
N PHE A 778 -7.08 7.33 -17.65
CA PHE A 778 -6.35 6.13 -18.01
C PHE A 778 -6.61 4.97 -17.05
N ILE A 779 -6.67 5.24 -15.74
CA ILE A 779 -6.92 4.23 -14.70
C ILE A 779 -8.32 3.61 -14.88
N ASP A 780 -9.36 4.43 -15.07
CA ASP A 780 -10.73 3.97 -15.30
C ASP A 780 -10.83 3.09 -16.57
N ALA A 781 -10.17 3.50 -17.66
CA ALA A 781 -10.11 2.72 -18.89
C ALA A 781 -9.50 1.31 -18.73
N THR A 782 -8.73 1.06 -17.66
CA THR A 782 -8.17 -0.27 -17.37
C THR A 782 -9.14 -1.21 -16.64
N ASP A 783 -10.31 -0.75 -16.18
CA ASP A 783 -11.33 -1.59 -15.56
C ASP A 783 -12.19 -2.35 -16.59
N VAL A 784 -11.51 -3.16 -17.40
CA VAL A 784 -12.13 -4.05 -18.40
C VAL A 784 -12.27 -5.49 -17.90
N GLN A 785 -12.07 -5.70 -16.59
CA GLN A 785 -11.96 -7.00 -15.96
C GLN A 785 -13.34 -7.63 -15.75
N ALA A 786 -13.41 -8.95 -15.79
CA ALA A 786 -14.55 -9.73 -15.35
C ALA A 786 -14.76 -9.45 -13.87
N ASP A 787 -16.00 -9.17 -13.49
CA ASP A 787 -16.36 -9.18 -12.08
C ASP A 787 -15.97 -10.56 -11.52
N ARG A 788 -15.20 -10.55 -10.43
CA ARG A 788 -14.59 -11.74 -9.81
C ARG A 788 -15.64 -12.76 -9.32
N ILE A 789 -16.92 -12.39 -9.36
CA ILE A 789 -18.07 -13.18 -8.92
C ILE A 789 -18.90 -13.73 -10.09
N VAL A 790 -18.62 -13.31 -11.33
CA VAL A 790 -19.36 -13.77 -12.51
C VAL A 790 -18.92 -15.18 -12.89
N THR A 791 -19.52 -16.17 -12.23
CA THR A 791 -19.46 -17.56 -12.67
C THR A 791 -20.14 -17.71 -14.03
N ASP A 792 -19.83 -18.78 -14.77
CA ASP A 792 -20.53 -19.10 -16.01
C ASP A 792 -22.05 -19.20 -15.81
N ALA A 793 -22.49 -19.70 -14.66
CA ALA A 793 -23.89 -19.77 -14.28
C ALA A 793 -24.51 -18.36 -14.11
N TYR A 794 -23.82 -17.43 -13.46
CA TYR A 794 -24.28 -16.04 -13.35
C TYR A 794 -24.39 -15.40 -14.74
N HIS A 795 -23.35 -15.54 -15.56
CA HIS A 795 -23.32 -14.96 -16.91
C HIS A 795 -24.42 -15.52 -17.81
N PHE A 796 -24.60 -16.85 -17.84
CA PHE A 796 -25.70 -17.48 -18.59
C PHE A 796 -27.07 -16.94 -18.16
N ASN A 797 -27.33 -16.90 -16.85
CA ASN A 797 -28.58 -16.36 -16.32
C ASN A 797 -28.71 -14.85 -16.59
N ARG A 798 -27.60 -14.11 -16.62
CA ARG A 798 -27.58 -12.69 -16.95
C ARG A 798 -28.00 -12.45 -18.40
N LEU A 799 -27.40 -13.16 -19.36
CA LEU A 799 -27.77 -13.07 -20.78
C LEU A 799 -29.25 -13.45 -20.99
N LEU A 800 -29.68 -14.58 -20.40
CA LEU A 800 -31.06 -15.06 -20.50
C LEU A 800 -32.05 -14.06 -19.89
N ARG A 801 -31.72 -13.48 -18.73
CA ARG A 801 -32.54 -12.46 -18.09
C ARG A 801 -32.62 -11.19 -18.94
N THR A 802 -31.50 -10.69 -19.46
CA THR A 802 -31.49 -9.51 -20.35
C THR A 802 -32.32 -9.75 -21.61
N LYS A 803 -32.19 -10.93 -22.26
CA LYS A 803 -33.02 -11.33 -23.40
C LYS A 803 -34.51 -11.30 -23.03
N ASN A 804 -34.91 -11.97 -21.96
CA ASN A 804 -36.31 -12.05 -21.54
C ASN A 804 -36.89 -10.70 -21.12
N GLU A 805 -36.10 -9.86 -20.42
CA GLU A 805 -36.50 -8.49 -20.08
C GLU A 805 -36.71 -7.64 -21.33
N CYS A 806 -35.82 -7.70 -22.32
CA CYS A 806 -36.00 -7.02 -23.60
C CYS A 806 -37.27 -7.47 -24.31
N LEU A 807 -37.50 -8.79 -24.43
CA LEU A 807 -38.70 -9.34 -25.07
C LEU A 807 -39.99 -8.86 -24.38
N TYR A 808 -40.02 -8.93 -23.04
CA TYR A 808 -41.14 -8.43 -22.25
C TYR A 808 -41.38 -6.93 -22.46
N LEU A 809 -40.31 -6.11 -22.48
CA LEU A 809 -40.42 -4.68 -22.69
C LEU A 809 -40.90 -4.35 -24.12
N ILE A 810 -40.50 -5.12 -25.13
CA ILE A 810 -41.01 -4.98 -26.50
C ILE A 810 -42.50 -5.31 -26.55
N ASP A 811 -42.95 -6.38 -25.89
CA ASP A 811 -44.38 -6.71 -25.81
C ASP A 811 -45.17 -5.62 -25.08
N LYS A 812 -44.62 -5.08 -23.98
CA LYS A 812 -45.20 -3.92 -23.29
C LYS A 812 -45.29 -2.72 -24.23
N TYR A 813 -44.23 -2.42 -24.99
CA TYR A 813 -44.21 -1.34 -25.98
C TYR A 813 -45.33 -1.49 -27.00
N GLN A 814 -45.60 -2.72 -27.47
CA GLN A 814 -46.67 -2.99 -28.43
C GLN A 814 -48.08 -2.80 -27.86
N SER A 815 -48.24 -2.94 -26.55
CA SER A 815 -49.51 -2.79 -25.85
C SER A 815 -49.90 -1.34 -25.54
N ILE A 816 -49.01 -0.37 -25.81
CA ILE A 816 -49.29 1.05 -25.55
C ILE A 816 -50.38 1.53 -26.51
N ASP A 817 -51.45 2.08 -25.94
CA ASP A 817 -52.56 2.69 -26.65
C ASP A 817 -52.18 4.10 -27.14
N ILE A 818 -51.38 4.16 -28.21
CA ILE A 818 -51.03 5.39 -28.92
C ILE A 818 -51.75 5.39 -30.28
N PRO A 819 -52.39 6.50 -30.68
CA PRO A 819 -52.95 6.63 -32.03
C PRO A 819 -51.90 6.28 -33.07
N GLU A 820 -52.17 5.27 -33.90
CA GLU A 820 -51.20 4.73 -34.85
C GLU A 820 -50.63 5.80 -35.80
N GLU A 821 -51.27 6.95 -35.96
CA GLU A 821 -50.86 8.05 -36.85
C GLU A 821 -49.55 8.76 -36.46
N THR A 822 -49.00 8.50 -35.28
CA THR A 822 -47.71 9.09 -34.86
C THR A 822 -46.54 8.42 -35.61
N SER A 823 -45.97 9.08 -36.63
CA SER A 823 -44.94 8.50 -37.52
C SER A 823 -43.76 7.86 -36.78
N LYS A 824 -43.26 8.51 -35.72
CA LYS A 824 -42.15 8.04 -34.88
C LYS A 824 -42.47 6.75 -34.12
N TYR A 825 -43.70 6.59 -33.65
CA TYR A 825 -44.13 5.37 -32.96
C TYR A 825 -44.13 4.17 -33.90
N LYS A 826 -44.60 4.34 -35.15
CA LYS A 826 -44.57 3.28 -36.18
C LYS A 826 -43.14 2.86 -36.54
N GLU A 827 -42.25 3.83 -36.75
CA GLU A 827 -40.85 3.58 -37.07
C GLU A 827 -40.15 2.82 -35.94
N THR A 828 -40.27 3.29 -34.70
CA THR A 828 -39.74 2.60 -33.52
C THR A 828 -40.29 1.18 -33.40
N LYS A 829 -41.61 1.00 -33.58
CA LYS A 829 -42.25 -0.32 -33.49
C LYS A 829 -41.68 -1.31 -34.51
N ALA A 830 -41.40 -0.85 -35.74
CA ALA A 830 -40.82 -1.69 -36.78
C ALA A 830 -39.39 -2.14 -36.43
N GLU A 831 -38.54 -1.25 -35.90
CA GLU A 831 -37.19 -1.61 -35.48
C GLU A 831 -37.19 -2.52 -34.25
N LEU A 832 -38.07 -2.28 -33.28
CA LEU A 832 -38.22 -3.15 -32.10
C LEU A 832 -38.72 -4.56 -32.47
N LEU A 833 -39.51 -4.70 -33.53
CA LEU A 833 -39.92 -6.01 -34.06
C LEU A 833 -38.73 -6.77 -34.69
N LYS A 834 -37.85 -6.09 -35.43
CA LYS A 834 -36.60 -6.71 -35.92
C LYS A 834 -35.71 -7.11 -34.76
N LEU A 835 -35.59 -6.25 -33.75
CA LEU A 835 -34.83 -6.55 -32.54
C LEU A 835 -35.39 -7.80 -31.83
N LYS A 836 -36.72 -7.92 -31.73
CA LYS A 836 -37.39 -9.11 -31.17
C LYS A 836 -36.99 -10.38 -31.91
N GLU A 837 -37.03 -10.37 -33.23
CA GLU A 837 -36.64 -11.51 -34.07
C GLU A 837 -35.17 -11.91 -33.83
N PHE A 838 -34.25 -10.94 -33.79
CA PHE A 838 -32.84 -11.21 -33.50
C PHE A 838 -32.63 -11.79 -32.10
N LEU A 839 -33.34 -11.29 -31.08
CA LEU A 839 -33.24 -11.80 -29.71
C LEU A 839 -33.81 -13.23 -29.58
N GLU A 840 -34.94 -13.52 -30.23
CA GLU A 840 -35.54 -14.87 -30.26
C GLU A 840 -34.58 -15.89 -30.89
N ASN A 841 -33.90 -15.49 -31.98
CA ASN A 841 -32.90 -16.29 -32.69
C ASN A 841 -31.48 -16.24 -32.08
N GLU A 842 -31.29 -15.55 -30.95
CA GLU A 842 -29.98 -15.41 -30.25
C GLU A 842 -28.87 -14.75 -31.09
N GLN A 843 -29.27 -13.86 -32.00
CA GLN A 843 -28.39 -13.06 -32.87
C GLN A 843 -28.03 -11.73 -32.18
N TYR A 844 -27.20 -11.80 -31.12
CA TYR A 844 -26.93 -10.66 -30.24
C TYR A 844 -26.19 -9.50 -30.92
N ILE A 845 -25.33 -9.77 -31.91
CA ILE A 845 -24.58 -8.73 -32.65
C ILE A 845 -25.53 -7.88 -33.51
N GLU A 846 -26.46 -8.53 -34.19
CA GLU A 846 -27.51 -7.89 -34.99
C GLU A 846 -28.46 -7.11 -34.08
N ALA A 847 -28.84 -7.71 -32.94
CA ALA A 847 -29.66 -7.04 -31.93
C ALA A 847 -28.99 -5.74 -31.42
N GLU A 848 -27.69 -5.76 -31.13
CA GLU A 848 -26.96 -4.57 -30.71
C GLU A 848 -26.96 -3.47 -31.79
N LYS A 849 -26.77 -3.84 -33.07
CA LYS A 849 -26.80 -2.87 -34.18
C LYS A 849 -28.16 -2.19 -34.30
N THR A 850 -29.25 -2.96 -34.20
CA THR A 850 -30.61 -2.41 -34.22
C THR A 850 -30.89 -1.56 -32.99
N ALA A 851 -30.46 -1.99 -31.81
CA ALA A 851 -30.59 -1.23 -30.57
C ALA A 851 -29.87 0.13 -30.64
N LYS A 852 -28.64 0.14 -31.17
CA LYS A 852 -27.87 1.37 -31.41
C LYS A 852 -28.61 2.33 -32.36
N TYR A 853 -29.22 1.80 -33.42
CA TYR A 853 -30.03 2.61 -34.33
C TYR A 853 -31.23 3.25 -33.62
N VAL A 854 -31.97 2.49 -32.81
CA VAL A 854 -33.12 3.00 -32.04
C VAL A 854 -32.67 4.14 -31.11
N GLU A 855 -31.57 3.95 -30.38
CA GLU A 855 -31.00 4.96 -29.49
C GLU A 855 -30.60 6.24 -30.24
N GLU A 856 -29.71 6.14 -31.24
CA GLU A 856 -29.10 7.29 -31.90
C GLU A 856 -30.03 8.01 -32.89
N LYS A 857 -30.93 7.27 -33.56
CA LYS A 857 -31.75 7.81 -34.66
C LYS A 857 -33.20 8.08 -34.29
N ILE A 858 -33.67 7.57 -33.15
CA ILE A 858 -35.05 7.76 -32.72
C ILE A 858 -35.14 8.42 -31.35
N VAL A 859 -34.50 7.82 -30.33
CA VAL A 859 -34.59 8.31 -28.94
C VAL A 859 -33.96 9.70 -28.83
N TYR A 860 -32.67 9.84 -29.19
CA TYR A 860 -31.94 11.10 -29.02
C TYR A 860 -32.55 12.28 -29.81
N PRO A 861 -32.91 12.13 -31.10
CA PRO A 861 -33.59 13.20 -31.84
C PRO A 861 -34.94 13.60 -31.23
N THR A 862 -35.71 12.62 -30.73
CA THR A 862 -37.01 12.92 -30.09
C THR A 862 -36.82 13.67 -28.77
N ILE A 863 -35.79 13.33 -28.00
CA ILE A 863 -35.46 14.07 -26.77
C ILE A 863 -35.04 15.50 -27.09
N LYS A 864 -34.27 15.73 -28.17
CA LYS A 864 -33.92 17.08 -28.63
C LYS A 864 -35.16 17.92 -28.90
N GLU A 865 -36.12 17.38 -29.67
CA GLU A 865 -37.38 18.07 -29.98
C GLU A 865 -38.19 18.40 -28.72
N LEU A 866 -38.26 17.48 -27.76
CA LEU A 866 -38.94 17.71 -26.48
C LEU A 866 -38.23 18.78 -25.64
N ILE A 867 -36.90 18.79 -25.64
CA ILE A 867 -36.12 19.85 -24.98
C ILE A 867 -36.45 21.19 -25.63
N ASP A 868 -36.61 21.27 -26.95
CA ASP A 868 -36.94 22.52 -27.64
C ASP A 868 -38.39 22.98 -27.38
N GLU A 869 -39.34 22.05 -27.25
CA GLU A 869 -40.77 22.33 -27.06
C GLU A 869 -41.13 22.81 -25.64
N TYR A 870 -40.57 22.18 -24.59
CA TYR A 870 -40.97 22.46 -23.20
C TYR A 870 -40.26 23.68 -22.61
N SER A 871 -40.96 24.48 -21.80
CA SER A 871 -40.40 25.71 -21.22
C SER A 871 -39.53 25.50 -19.97
N GLU A 872 -39.86 24.55 -19.10
CA GLU A 872 -39.17 24.37 -17.79
C GLU A 872 -38.84 22.90 -17.46
N SER A 873 -39.84 21.99 -17.48
CA SER A 873 -39.65 20.56 -17.16
C SER A 873 -39.97 19.71 -18.38
N VAL A 874 -38.99 18.94 -18.85
CA VAL A 874 -39.13 18.08 -20.02
C VAL A 874 -39.70 16.73 -19.59
N ARG A 875 -40.93 16.41 -20.03
CA ARG A 875 -41.56 15.11 -19.79
C ARG A 875 -41.41 14.22 -21.02
N VAL A 876 -40.63 13.16 -20.89
CA VAL A 876 -40.43 12.20 -21.98
C VAL A 876 -41.62 11.22 -22.03
N PRO A 877 -42.26 10.99 -23.20
CA PRO A 877 -43.35 10.02 -23.33
C PRO A 877 -42.95 8.58 -22.98
N GLU A 878 -43.89 7.79 -22.46
CA GLU A 878 -43.63 6.39 -22.03
C GLU A 878 -43.05 5.52 -23.16
N PHE A 879 -43.51 5.69 -24.41
CA PHE A 879 -42.99 4.90 -25.52
C PHE A 879 -41.49 5.17 -25.78
N ILE A 880 -41.04 6.42 -25.68
CA ILE A 880 -39.61 6.75 -25.82
C ILE A 880 -38.80 6.21 -24.65
N GLN A 881 -39.32 6.31 -23.42
CA GLN A 881 -38.67 5.72 -22.25
C GLN A 881 -38.49 4.21 -22.40
N LEU A 882 -39.51 3.51 -22.91
CA LEU A 882 -39.43 2.07 -23.16
C LEU A 882 -38.46 1.74 -24.30
N ALA A 883 -38.48 2.51 -25.38
CA ALA A 883 -37.53 2.36 -26.48
C ALA A 883 -36.08 2.51 -26.00
N ASP A 884 -35.78 3.50 -25.16
CA ASP A 884 -34.45 3.69 -24.59
C ASP A 884 -34.04 2.53 -23.68
N LYS A 885 -34.91 2.08 -22.78
CA LYS A 885 -34.65 0.92 -21.91
C LYS A 885 -34.37 -0.35 -22.71
N ILE A 886 -35.14 -0.60 -23.77
CA ILE A 886 -34.94 -1.76 -24.65
C ILE A 886 -33.60 -1.66 -25.37
N ALA A 887 -33.33 -0.51 -25.99
CA ALA A 887 -32.08 -0.27 -26.72
C ALA A 887 -30.87 -0.43 -25.78
N PHE A 888 -30.91 0.20 -24.61
CA PHE A 888 -29.85 0.13 -23.63
C PHE A 888 -29.54 -1.30 -23.19
N LYS A 889 -30.56 -2.07 -22.82
CA LYS A 889 -30.41 -3.48 -22.39
C LYS A 889 -29.87 -4.35 -23.52
N ALA A 890 -30.37 -4.19 -24.74
CA ALA A 890 -29.91 -4.94 -25.90
C ALA A 890 -28.45 -4.63 -26.28
N ARG A 891 -27.92 -3.46 -25.91
CA ARG A 891 -26.49 -3.13 -26.10
C ARG A 891 -25.55 -3.78 -25.09
N GLN A 892 -26.07 -4.38 -24.01
CA GLN A 892 -25.22 -4.95 -22.95
C GLN A 892 -24.64 -6.32 -23.30
N PHE A 893 -25.16 -7.03 -24.31
CA PHE A 893 -24.69 -8.38 -24.64
C PHE A 893 -23.19 -8.43 -24.95
N SER A 894 -22.68 -7.60 -25.87
CA SER A 894 -21.25 -7.55 -26.20
C SER A 894 -20.39 -6.95 -25.09
N HIS A 895 -20.98 -6.08 -24.26
CA HIS A 895 -20.31 -5.51 -23.09
C HIS A 895 -19.98 -6.62 -22.07
N PHE A 896 -20.91 -7.53 -21.78
CA PHE A 896 -20.65 -8.66 -20.91
C PHE A 896 -19.56 -9.60 -21.46
N ASP A 897 -19.55 -9.83 -22.76
CA ASP A 897 -18.54 -10.69 -23.41
C ASP A 897 -17.13 -10.07 -23.31
N LYS A 898 -17.02 -8.74 -23.46
CA LYS A 898 -15.78 -8.00 -23.24
C LYS A 898 -15.25 -8.18 -21.82
N HIS A 899 -16.08 -7.96 -20.81
CA HIS A 899 -15.65 -8.07 -19.40
C HIS A 899 -15.32 -9.52 -19.02
N LYS A 900 -16.13 -10.51 -19.45
CA LYS A 900 -15.89 -11.93 -19.20
C LYS A 900 -14.50 -12.41 -19.66
N SER A 901 -13.98 -11.78 -20.71
CA SER A 901 -12.77 -12.19 -21.43
C SER A 901 -11.46 -11.91 -20.70
N VAL A 902 -11.45 -10.95 -19.77
CA VAL A 902 -10.24 -10.50 -19.07
C VAL A 902 -10.38 -10.77 -17.59
N ARG A 903 -9.49 -11.58 -17.02
CA ARG A 903 -9.48 -11.85 -15.58
C ARG A 903 -8.90 -10.68 -14.78
N MET A 904 -7.86 -10.05 -15.30
CA MET A 904 -7.17 -8.95 -14.65
C MET A 904 -6.34 -8.13 -15.64
N VAL A 905 -6.22 -6.83 -15.39
CA VAL A 905 -5.25 -5.92 -15.98
C VAL A 905 -4.41 -5.35 -14.85
N TYR A 906 -3.08 -5.38 -14.98
CA TYR A 906 -2.20 -4.81 -13.96
C TYR A 906 -0.93 -4.24 -14.58
N ALA A 907 -0.34 -3.26 -13.88
CA ALA A 907 0.99 -2.74 -14.22
C ALA A 907 2.03 -3.85 -14.05
N LYS A 908 2.61 -4.29 -15.17
CA LYS A 908 3.63 -5.33 -15.21
C LYS A 908 5.01 -4.72 -14.97
N SER A 909 5.27 -3.58 -15.62
CA SER A 909 6.60 -3.04 -15.76
C SER A 909 6.68 -1.55 -16.05
N PHE A 910 7.86 -0.99 -15.83
CA PHE A 910 8.23 0.36 -16.22
C PHE A 910 9.70 0.38 -16.62
N GLY A 911 9.97 0.62 -17.89
CA GLY A 911 11.32 0.66 -18.46
C GLY A 911 11.72 2.09 -18.80
N ILE A 912 12.97 2.46 -18.51
CA ILE A 912 13.58 3.74 -18.92
C ILE A 912 14.83 3.39 -19.70
N ASN A 913 15.06 4.08 -20.83
CA ASN A 913 16.27 3.99 -21.65
C ASN A 913 16.88 5.38 -21.78
N THR A 914 18.13 5.55 -21.34
CA THR A 914 18.87 6.81 -21.47
C THR A 914 20.23 6.59 -22.14
N LEU A 915 20.49 7.35 -23.21
CA LEU A 915 21.81 7.47 -23.83
C LEU A 915 22.42 8.83 -23.45
N SER A 916 23.67 8.82 -22.99
CA SER A 916 24.40 10.03 -22.60
C SER A 916 25.13 10.72 -23.77
N SER A 917 25.37 10.03 -24.89
CA SER A 917 25.87 10.64 -26.14
C SER A 917 24.70 11.04 -27.04
N GLY A 918 24.64 12.33 -27.37
CA GLY A 918 23.50 12.96 -28.04
C GLY A 918 23.14 12.32 -29.37
N GLU A 919 21.87 11.94 -29.50
CA GLU A 919 20.98 12.01 -30.68
C GLU A 919 19.73 11.14 -30.47
N ASN A 920 19.77 10.15 -29.57
CA ASN A 920 18.60 9.37 -29.16
C ASN A 920 18.15 9.80 -27.75
N GLY A 921 16.96 10.40 -27.68
CA GLY A 921 16.38 10.95 -26.46
C GLY A 921 16.12 9.93 -25.33
N ARG A 922 15.83 10.44 -24.12
CA ARG A 922 15.40 9.65 -22.96
C ARG A 922 14.03 9.05 -23.24
N LYS A 923 13.89 7.73 -23.20
CA LYS A 923 12.60 7.05 -23.45
C LYS A 923 12.12 6.34 -22.21
N ALA A 924 10.83 6.40 -21.94
CA ALA A 924 10.18 5.63 -20.89
C ALA A 924 9.04 4.79 -21.50
N SER A 925 8.77 3.61 -20.92
CA SER A 925 7.67 2.76 -21.35
C SER A 925 6.95 2.15 -20.15
N LEU A 926 5.63 2.29 -20.10
CA LEU A 926 4.76 1.64 -19.12
C LEU A 926 4.24 0.33 -19.71
N GLY A 927 4.52 -0.79 -19.04
CA GLY A 927 4.05 -2.11 -19.44
C GLY A 927 2.83 -2.56 -18.66
N LEU A 928 1.73 -2.88 -19.34
CA LEU A 928 0.55 -3.54 -18.77
C LEU A 928 0.48 -5.01 -19.19
N GLN A 929 -0.01 -5.86 -18.29
CA GLN A 929 -0.40 -7.23 -18.62
C GLN A 929 -1.92 -7.35 -18.55
N ILE A 930 -2.51 -7.81 -19.65
CA ILE A 930 -3.87 -8.34 -19.69
C ILE A 930 -3.76 -9.83 -19.42
N VAL A 931 -4.50 -10.34 -18.44
CA VAL A 931 -4.58 -11.77 -18.13
C VAL A 931 -5.90 -12.28 -18.70
N LYS A 932 -5.83 -13.10 -19.75
CA LYS A 932 -7.01 -13.77 -20.31
C LYS A 932 -7.69 -14.64 -19.26
N ASN A 933 -9.03 -14.67 -19.30
CA ASN A 933 -9.78 -15.63 -18.53
C ASN A 933 -9.66 -17.04 -19.15
N SER A 934 -9.00 -17.97 -18.47
CA SER A 934 -8.78 -19.34 -18.97
C SER A 934 -10.02 -20.20 -18.97
N GLU A 935 -11.04 -19.82 -18.21
CA GLU A 935 -12.30 -20.57 -18.07
C GLU A 935 -13.25 -20.32 -19.26
N VAL A 936 -12.90 -19.39 -20.15
CA VAL A 936 -13.76 -18.92 -21.23
C VAL A 936 -13.02 -18.97 -22.55
N GLU A 937 -13.67 -19.51 -23.58
CA GLU A 937 -13.20 -19.35 -24.97
C GLU A 937 -13.38 -17.89 -25.40
N THR A 938 -12.38 -17.07 -25.09
CA THR A 938 -12.29 -15.70 -25.60
C THR A 938 -11.64 -15.69 -26.97
N ASP A 939 -12.29 -15.06 -27.94
CA ASP A 939 -11.75 -14.82 -29.26
C ASP A 939 -10.62 -13.75 -29.22
N GLU A 940 -9.67 -13.86 -30.14
CA GLU A 940 -8.51 -12.99 -30.20
C GLU A 940 -8.86 -11.54 -30.63
N GLU A 941 -10.01 -11.34 -31.27
CA GLU A 941 -10.48 -10.05 -31.76
C GLU A 941 -10.99 -9.17 -30.61
N THR A 942 -11.71 -9.76 -29.65
CA THR A 942 -12.17 -9.13 -28.41
C THR A 942 -10.98 -8.64 -27.58
N LEU A 943 -9.92 -9.44 -27.44
CA LEU A 943 -8.70 -9.03 -26.74
C LEU A 943 -7.97 -7.88 -27.45
N LYS A 944 -7.91 -7.89 -28.79
CA LYS A 944 -7.33 -6.79 -29.57
C LYS A 944 -8.15 -5.51 -29.42
N LYS A 945 -9.48 -5.61 -29.35
CA LYS A 945 -10.37 -4.47 -29.11
C LYS A 945 -10.13 -3.87 -27.73
N ILE A 946 -10.01 -4.70 -26.70
CA ILE A 946 -9.68 -4.25 -25.34
C ILE A 946 -8.31 -3.54 -25.32
N GLU A 947 -7.29 -4.14 -25.95
CA GLU A 947 -5.97 -3.53 -26.07
C GLU A 947 -6.05 -2.15 -26.75
N LYS A 948 -6.80 -2.06 -27.85
CA LYS A 948 -7.01 -0.82 -28.60
C LYS A 948 -7.71 0.24 -27.74
N ASP A 949 -8.79 -0.12 -27.04
CA ASP A 949 -9.53 0.81 -26.18
C ASP A 949 -8.62 1.42 -25.09
N ILE A 950 -7.78 0.60 -24.44
CA ILE A 950 -6.83 1.09 -23.41
C ILE A 950 -5.78 2.02 -24.03
N ARG A 951 -5.26 1.70 -25.23
CA ARG A 951 -4.29 2.54 -25.93
C ARG A 951 -4.88 3.89 -26.32
N GLU A 952 -6.08 3.89 -26.89
CA GLU A 952 -6.78 5.11 -27.26
C GLU A 952 -7.02 6.01 -26.04
N GLU A 953 -7.37 5.45 -24.88
CA GLU A 953 -7.55 6.25 -23.66
C GLU A 953 -6.22 6.77 -23.10
N PHE A 954 -5.12 6.02 -23.20
CA PHE A 954 -3.77 6.54 -22.88
C PHE A 954 -3.38 7.73 -23.76
N GLU A 955 -3.67 7.65 -25.06
CA GLU A 955 -3.42 8.72 -26.03
C GLU A 955 -4.33 9.94 -25.78
N LYS A 956 -5.64 9.73 -25.59
CA LYS A 956 -6.60 10.81 -25.26
C LYS A 956 -6.35 11.47 -23.91
N ALA A 957 -5.85 10.71 -22.94
CA ALA A 957 -5.37 11.23 -21.66
C ALA A 957 -4.05 12.01 -21.82
N LYS A 958 -3.35 11.90 -22.96
CA LYS A 958 -2.11 12.62 -23.25
C LYS A 958 -1.02 12.41 -22.21
N LEU A 959 -0.96 11.22 -21.62
CA LEU A 959 0.10 10.89 -20.66
C LEU A 959 1.47 11.00 -21.32
N TYR A 960 1.61 10.63 -22.60
CA TYR A 960 2.86 10.82 -23.36
C TYR A 960 3.32 12.30 -23.46
N ILE A 961 2.39 13.27 -23.45
CA ILE A 961 2.71 14.70 -23.45
C ILE A 961 3.04 15.20 -22.04
N GLU A 962 2.27 14.75 -21.04
CA GLU A 962 2.49 15.11 -19.63
C GLU A 962 3.93 14.84 -19.19
N TYR A 963 4.47 13.71 -19.64
CA TYR A 963 5.83 13.29 -19.36
C TYR A 963 6.88 13.81 -20.34
N LYS A 964 6.50 14.58 -21.37
CA LYS A 964 7.41 15.05 -22.42
C LYS A 964 8.49 16.01 -21.91
N SER A 965 8.23 16.68 -20.78
CA SER A 965 9.22 17.53 -20.10
C SER A 965 10.35 16.72 -19.46
N VAL A 966 10.16 15.42 -19.27
CA VAL A 966 11.10 14.50 -18.60
C VAL A 966 11.69 13.48 -19.57
N TRP A 967 10.83 12.92 -20.43
CA TRP A 967 11.15 11.88 -21.40
C TRP A 967 10.85 12.39 -22.81
N ASP A 968 11.78 12.19 -23.74
CA ASP A 968 11.57 12.51 -25.15
C ASP A 968 10.49 11.62 -25.78
N GLU A 969 10.31 10.41 -25.26
CA GLU A 969 9.25 9.47 -25.63
C GLU A 969 8.71 8.77 -24.37
N PHE A 970 7.39 8.77 -24.18
CA PHE A 970 6.72 7.96 -23.15
C PHE A 970 5.61 7.11 -23.80
N GLU A 971 5.83 5.80 -23.85
CA GLU A 971 4.97 4.86 -24.58
C GLU A 971 4.26 3.86 -23.65
N LEU A 972 3.11 3.34 -24.13
CA LEU A 972 2.38 2.26 -23.48
C LEU A 972 2.64 0.93 -24.21
N LYS A 973 3.11 -0.07 -23.47
CA LYS A 973 3.27 -1.45 -23.95
C LYS A 973 2.22 -2.34 -23.29
N ILE A 974 1.40 -3.03 -24.08
CA ILE A 974 0.42 -3.98 -23.56
C ILE A 974 0.83 -5.39 -23.98
N GLN A 975 0.92 -6.28 -23.00
CA GLN A 975 1.15 -7.72 -23.18
C GLN A 975 -0.12 -8.49 -22.81
N ARG A 976 -0.40 -9.56 -23.52
CA ARG A 976 -1.61 -10.40 -23.37
C ARG A 976 -1.25 -11.79 -22.86
#